data_AF-A0A4R1HIM6-F1
#
_entry.id   AF-A0A4R1HIM6-F1
#
_cell.length_a   1.000
_cell.length_b   1.000
_cell.length_c   1.000
_cell.angle_alpha   90.00
_cell.angle_beta   90.00
_cell.angle_gamma   90.00
#
_symmetry.space_group_name_H-M   'P 1'
#
loop_
_entity.id
_entity.type
_entity.pdbx_description
1 polymer ?
#
loop_
_entity_poly.entity_id
_entity_poly.type
_entity_poly.pdbx_seq_one_letter_code
_entity_poly.pdbx_strand_id
1 'polypeptide(L)'
;MPRWSPIKSPLNRRIASLMVAMLLSACGGGESTSSAGPDPLVEDFGIAYVRQPVPEMDTADVREPATFQAGGDLIYRDLASPVAKERNITERVTGGMGDVKDVEASFDGSRLLFALRLPDIEGADPEDQPTWNLWEYEIATDTLSRVIASDIIAEEGQDVAPHYLPDNRIIFSSTRQRAAGAILIDEGKPQFAALDEDENEPAMVLHIIDEIRQNITQVSFNQSHDLDPIVLTNGEIVFSRWDNAGNSSAINLYKMNPDGSQLRLLYGAASHDTGTNGATIQFLQPRELPDGEIAVLIKPFTGNNQGGDIVAIDVNNYVENTQPTSANLGALAGPAQVSRSFGEVRTDDQPSPAGRFNTFYPLWDGTDRALITWSQCRMTDGTLILPCTDQTIADPALLEAPPLYSVYLYDFGDNTQRPVFTPQEGMFYRDVVATQPRTLPTIVFDAVPGVDVDQVLVDENVGILHIASVYDFDSQYNALGGPAADLSMLADPQQILADQRPARFLRLVKAVSLPDDTIVNLMGANFGPNRSLGMREILGYAPIEPDGSVRVKVPANVPFTISVLDKEGRRIGQRHDNWLQLRAGEVMNCSGCHDPASGMSHGNPNAFAPLNTGAPFDGYTFPNTEAAFFADAGDTMAQARTRIDPTALTPSVDIFYDDVWTDEVASGRLKDTSFSYLYADLDPVVTAPASTNCQSNWNYLCRIIINYETGIHPIWGVDRGPVDTCINCHTNADMAGADRIPDAQLDLTDGISDQNANHFKSYRELLFGDNVQELDAMGNLVDTLVQATDGNGNPLFLLDQNGNQILDVNGNPIPVMVTIPASPPMSAAGALSSPRFFNIFAPGGTHAGRLTTAELKLIAEWLDIGAQYYNNPFDVPP
;
A
#
# COMPACT_ATOMS: atom_id res chain seq x y z
N MET A 1 -17.35 -23.62 77.65
CA MET A 1 -17.06 -24.80 78.51
C MET A 1 -15.82 -25.50 77.97
N PRO A 2 -14.80 -25.75 78.80
CA PRO A 2 -13.45 -26.14 78.39
C PRO A 2 -13.18 -27.66 78.57
N ARG A 3 -12.08 -28.16 78.01
CA ARG A 3 -11.17 -29.23 78.55
C ARG A 3 -10.07 -29.52 77.50
N TRP A 4 -8.81 -29.11 77.69
CA TRP A 4 -7.72 -29.69 78.52
C TRP A 4 -7.21 -31.09 78.10
N SER A 5 -6.08 -31.07 77.35
CA SER A 5 -4.76 -31.69 77.64
C SER A 5 -4.62 -33.23 77.76
N PRO A 6 -3.38 -33.78 77.94
CA PRO A 6 -2.18 -33.81 77.07
C PRO A 6 -1.63 -35.27 76.96
N ILE A 7 -0.39 -35.49 76.46
CA ILE A 7 0.70 -36.29 77.11
C ILE A 7 1.80 -36.82 76.15
N LYS A 8 3.04 -36.39 76.47
CA LYS A 8 4.38 -37.04 76.48
C LYS A 8 5.19 -37.30 75.19
N SER A 9 6.33 -36.62 75.16
CA SER A 9 7.64 -37.09 74.66
C SER A 9 8.24 -38.18 75.59
N PRO A 10 9.34 -38.87 75.21
CA PRO A 10 10.64 -38.36 75.66
C PRO A 10 11.89 -38.65 74.77
N LEU A 11 12.86 -37.72 74.91
CA LEU A 11 14.32 -37.87 75.07
C LEU A 11 15.27 -38.51 74.02
N ASN A 12 16.18 -37.63 73.57
CA ASN A 12 17.66 -37.69 73.66
C ASN A 12 18.45 -38.86 73.06
N ARG A 13 19.36 -38.54 72.12
CA ARG A 13 20.79 -38.28 72.43
C ARG A 13 21.57 -37.75 71.22
N ARG A 14 22.39 -36.72 71.50
CA ARG A 14 23.44 -36.17 70.63
C ARG A 14 24.66 -37.08 70.62
N ILE A 15 25.26 -37.32 69.45
CA ILE A 15 26.72 -37.50 69.30
C ILE A 15 27.14 -36.69 68.07
N ALA A 16 28.11 -35.80 68.28
CA ALA A 16 28.80 -35.05 67.24
C ALA A 16 30.01 -35.86 66.75
N SER A 17 30.26 -35.83 65.44
CA SER A 17 31.59 -36.03 64.87
C SER A 17 31.66 -35.28 63.55
N LEU A 18 32.52 -34.26 63.53
CA LEU A 18 32.96 -33.49 62.37
C LEU A 18 33.93 -34.36 61.55
N MET A 19 33.73 -34.47 60.24
CA MET A 19 34.84 -34.58 59.29
C MET A 19 34.40 -34.06 57.91
N VAL A 20 35.27 -33.21 57.37
CA VAL A 20 35.16 -32.41 56.15
C VAL A 20 35.41 -33.28 54.90
N ALA A 21 34.62 -33.11 53.84
CA ALA A 21 35.02 -33.41 52.47
C ALA A 21 34.25 -32.52 51.47
N MET A 22 34.96 -32.13 50.42
CA MET A 22 34.78 -30.96 49.57
C MET A 22 33.55 -30.95 48.65
N LEU A 23 33.19 -29.70 48.30
CA LEU A 23 32.33 -29.22 47.23
C LEU A 23 32.53 -29.90 45.86
N LEU A 24 31.40 -30.28 45.25
CA LEU A 24 31.15 -30.23 43.81
C LEU A 24 29.69 -29.76 43.64
N SER A 25 29.52 -28.47 43.33
CA SER A 25 28.22 -27.88 42.97
C SER A 25 28.01 -28.03 41.47
N ALA A 26 27.19 -29.00 41.07
CA ALA A 26 26.51 -28.98 39.79
C ALA A 26 25.16 -28.29 40.01
N CYS A 27 24.96 -27.10 39.43
CA CYS A 27 23.63 -26.50 39.32
C CYS A 27 22.92 -27.16 38.14
N GLY A 28 22.14 -28.22 38.43
CA GLY A 28 21.11 -28.71 37.52
C GLY A 28 19.88 -27.81 37.66
N GLY A 29 19.41 -27.28 36.53
CA GLY A 29 18.13 -26.57 36.43
C GLY A 29 16.99 -27.50 36.81
N GLY A 30 16.08 -27.00 37.65
CA GLY A 30 14.98 -27.78 38.20
C GLY A 30 13.89 -28.05 37.17
N GLU A 31 13.68 -29.34 36.87
CA GLU A 31 12.36 -29.83 36.48
C GLU A 31 11.43 -29.73 37.70
N SER A 32 10.43 -28.87 37.61
CA SER A 32 9.25 -28.97 38.47
C SER A 32 8.34 -30.07 37.92
N THR A 33 8.50 -31.29 38.43
CA THR A 33 7.49 -32.34 38.27
C THR A 33 6.28 -32.01 39.13
N SER A 34 5.30 -31.30 38.56
CA SER A 34 3.92 -31.34 39.05
C SER A 34 3.28 -32.61 38.50
N SER A 35 2.85 -33.49 39.41
CA SER A 35 1.99 -34.62 39.07
C SER A 35 0.55 -34.11 39.00
N ALA A 36 0.18 -33.54 37.85
CA ALA A 36 -1.20 -33.39 37.42
C ALA A 36 -1.44 -34.42 36.30
N GLY A 37 -2.60 -35.07 36.27
CA GLY A 37 -3.00 -35.93 35.16
C GLY A 37 -3.05 -35.18 33.83
N PRO A 38 -3.22 -35.89 32.69
CA PRO A 38 -3.29 -35.24 31.38
C PRO A 38 -4.36 -34.15 31.36
N ASP A 39 -3.95 -32.97 30.88
CA ASP A 39 -4.81 -31.81 30.62
C ASP A 39 -5.68 -32.11 29.38
N PRO A 40 -7.00 -32.31 29.53
CA PRO A 40 -7.77 -33.12 28.60
C PRO A 40 -8.36 -32.39 27.38
N LEU A 41 -8.06 -31.12 27.09
CA LEU A 41 -8.83 -30.38 26.07
C LEU A 41 -8.15 -30.20 24.69
N VAL A 42 -6.81 -30.24 24.59
CA VAL A 42 -6.09 -30.18 23.28
C VAL A 42 -5.59 -31.54 22.84
N GLU A 43 -5.34 -32.45 23.80
CA GLU A 43 -5.00 -33.84 23.51
C GLU A 43 -6.16 -34.60 22.82
N ASP A 44 -7.35 -34.00 22.70
CA ASP A 44 -8.56 -34.59 22.11
C ASP A 44 -8.80 -34.21 20.63
N PHE A 45 -8.08 -33.22 20.09
CA PHE A 45 -8.24 -32.77 18.70
C PHE A 45 -7.00 -33.04 17.85
N GLY A 46 -7.23 -33.25 16.55
CA GLY A 46 -6.17 -33.40 15.57
C GLY A 46 -5.43 -32.10 15.30
N ILE A 47 -4.18 -32.23 14.87
CA ILE A 47 -3.35 -31.10 14.45
C ILE A 47 -2.73 -31.37 13.09
N ALA A 48 -2.58 -30.31 12.31
CA ALA A 48 -1.79 -30.31 11.09
C ALA A 48 -0.67 -29.28 11.18
N TYR A 49 0.45 -29.52 10.51
CA TYR A 49 1.57 -28.59 10.41
C TYR A 49 2.40 -28.92 9.17
N VAL A 50 3.08 -27.91 8.64
CA VAL A 50 4.08 -28.11 7.59
C VAL A 50 5.41 -28.48 8.23
N ARG A 51 6.07 -29.48 7.66
CA ARG A 51 7.44 -29.89 8.01
C ARG A 51 8.31 -29.78 6.76
N GLN A 52 9.42 -29.07 6.87
CA GLN A 52 10.39 -28.89 5.79
C GLN A 52 11.84 -28.93 6.31
N PRO A 53 12.86 -29.14 5.46
CA PRO A 53 14.24 -28.88 5.83
C PRO A 53 14.47 -27.40 6.17
N VAL A 54 15.34 -27.11 7.14
CA VAL A 54 15.81 -25.74 7.37
C VAL A 54 16.56 -25.27 6.11
N PRO A 55 16.22 -24.09 5.54
CA PRO A 55 16.95 -23.55 4.40
C PRO A 55 18.44 -23.36 4.73
N GLU A 56 19.33 -23.54 3.74
CA GLU A 56 20.76 -23.26 3.93
C GLU A 56 21.02 -21.78 4.24
N MET A 57 20.21 -20.88 3.70
CA MET A 57 20.21 -19.45 3.97
C MET A 57 18.77 -18.94 4.09
N ASP A 58 18.54 -18.05 5.06
CA ASP A 58 17.26 -17.36 5.16
C ASP A 58 17.16 -16.27 4.09
N THR A 59 16.45 -16.59 3.01
CA THR A 59 16.19 -15.70 1.87
C THR A 59 14.71 -15.33 1.77
N ALA A 60 13.92 -15.66 2.80
CA ALA A 60 12.50 -15.36 2.81
C ALA A 60 12.27 -13.85 2.88
N ASP A 61 11.45 -13.37 1.95
CA ASP A 61 10.89 -12.03 1.96
C ASP A 61 9.38 -12.16 1.93
N VAL A 62 8.70 -11.48 2.86
CA VAL A 62 7.24 -11.52 2.92
C VAL A 62 6.58 -10.79 1.75
N ARG A 63 7.35 -10.01 0.99
CA ARG A 63 6.95 -9.37 -0.26
C ARG A 63 7.12 -10.25 -1.48
N GLU A 64 7.69 -11.46 -1.33
CA GLU A 64 7.86 -12.43 -2.41
C GLU A 64 7.02 -13.70 -2.12
N PRO A 65 5.68 -13.57 -1.94
CA PRO A 65 4.81 -14.66 -1.54
C PRO A 65 4.81 -15.86 -2.48
N ALA A 66 5.26 -15.79 -3.74
CA ALA A 66 5.32 -16.97 -4.62
C ALA A 66 6.53 -17.88 -4.40
N THR A 67 7.48 -17.51 -3.54
CA THR A 67 8.73 -18.27 -3.32
C THR A 67 8.47 -19.76 -3.03
N PHE A 68 9.23 -20.63 -3.71
CA PHE A 68 9.15 -22.09 -3.59
C PHE A 68 10.37 -22.65 -2.85
N GLN A 69 10.13 -23.50 -1.86
CA GLN A 69 11.16 -24.24 -1.15
C GLN A 69 10.86 -25.75 -1.14
N ALA A 70 11.60 -26.51 -1.96
CA ALA A 70 11.41 -27.96 -2.03
C ALA A 70 11.61 -28.66 -0.67
N GLY A 71 10.76 -29.63 -0.39
CA GLY A 71 10.82 -30.49 0.81
C GLY A 71 9.76 -30.18 1.87
N GLY A 72 8.82 -29.26 1.60
CA GLY A 72 7.69 -28.98 2.48
C GLY A 72 6.57 -30.00 2.33
N ASP A 73 6.25 -30.69 3.44
CA ASP A 73 5.15 -31.65 3.50
C ASP A 73 4.14 -31.29 4.60
N LEU A 74 2.86 -31.51 4.30
CA LEU A 74 1.78 -31.40 5.28
C LEU A 74 1.68 -32.68 6.10
N ILE A 75 1.87 -32.55 7.41
CA ILE A 75 1.77 -33.64 8.36
C ILE A 75 0.51 -33.48 9.21
N TYR A 76 -0.19 -34.58 9.45
CA TYR A 76 -1.34 -34.62 10.36
C TYR A 76 -1.14 -35.64 11.47
N ARG A 77 -1.62 -35.29 12.67
CA ARG A 77 -1.71 -36.16 13.85
C ARG A 77 -3.14 -36.14 14.36
N ASP A 78 -3.69 -37.29 14.71
CA ASP A 78 -5.05 -37.37 15.28
C ASP A 78 -5.17 -36.70 16.65
N LEU A 79 -4.06 -36.49 17.35
CA LEU A 79 -3.99 -35.86 18.67
C LEU A 79 -2.75 -34.98 18.77
N ALA A 80 -2.85 -33.86 19.48
CA ALA A 80 -1.71 -33.02 19.87
C ALA A 80 -0.87 -33.69 20.98
N SER A 81 -0.30 -34.88 20.70
CA SER A 81 0.40 -35.70 21.69
C SER A 81 1.73 -36.25 21.16
N PRO A 82 2.78 -36.35 22.00
CA PRO A 82 4.08 -36.93 21.61
C PRO A 82 3.99 -38.37 21.10
N VAL A 83 2.98 -39.13 21.53
CA VAL A 83 2.77 -40.54 21.13
C VAL A 83 1.83 -40.69 19.93
N ALA A 84 1.23 -39.61 19.45
CA ALA A 84 0.38 -39.64 18.26
C ALA A 84 1.20 -39.98 17.01
N LYS A 85 0.61 -40.80 16.12
CA LYS A 85 1.26 -41.15 14.86
C LYS A 85 1.13 -40.00 13.86
N GLU A 86 2.19 -39.81 13.08
CA GLU A 86 2.19 -38.87 11.96
C GLU A 86 1.66 -39.55 10.70
N ARG A 87 0.85 -38.80 9.95
CA ARG A 87 0.42 -39.11 8.58
C ARG A 87 0.94 -38.00 7.67
N ASN A 88 1.81 -38.34 6.73
CA ASN A 88 2.22 -37.41 5.67
C ASN A 88 1.13 -37.35 4.61
N ILE A 89 0.49 -36.19 4.46
CA ILE A 89 -0.66 -36.01 3.56
C ILE A 89 -0.19 -35.82 2.13
N THR A 90 0.89 -35.08 1.91
CA THR A 90 1.31 -34.58 0.58
C THR A 90 2.37 -35.43 -0.10
N GLU A 91 3.16 -36.22 0.63
CA GLU A 91 4.18 -37.11 0.06
C GLU A 91 3.63 -38.01 -1.06
N ARG A 92 2.36 -38.43 -0.95
CA ARG A 92 1.70 -39.28 -1.95
C ARG A 92 1.55 -38.62 -3.33
N VAL A 93 1.61 -37.30 -3.42
CA VAL A 93 1.53 -36.52 -4.67
C VAL A 93 2.84 -35.79 -5.00
N THR A 94 3.65 -35.45 -3.99
CA THR A 94 4.90 -34.70 -4.19
C THR A 94 6.16 -35.57 -4.20
N GLY A 95 6.09 -36.80 -3.71
CA GLY A 95 7.27 -37.61 -3.42
C GLY A 95 8.20 -37.00 -2.37
N GLY A 96 7.69 -36.07 -1.54
CA GLY A 96 8.48 -35.33 -0.54
C GLY A 96 9.32 -34.19 -1.11
N MET A 97 9.11 -33.80 -2.37
CA MET A 97 9.88 -32.75 -3.07
C MET A 97 9.05 -31.51 -3.43
N GLY A 98 7.81 -31.43 -2.97
CA GLY A 98 6.93 -30.26 -3.16
C GLY A 98 7.14 -29.23 -2.06
N ASP A 99 6.23 -28.27 -1.96
CA ASP A 99 6.20 -27.30 -0.87
C ASP A 99 4.75 -26.98 -0.47
N VAL A 100 4.52 -26.80 0.83
CA VAL A 100 3.22 -26.52 1.43
C VAL A 100 3.32 -25.28 2.30
N LYS A 101 2.28 -24.44 2.25
CA LYS A 101 2.11 -23.32 3.17
C LYS A 101 0.63 -22.97 3.39
N ASP A 102 0.41 -22.08 4.34
CA ASP A 102 -0.87 -21.43 4.62
C ASP A 102 -2.01 -22.43 4.91
N VAL A 103 -1.78 -23.31 5.87
CA VAL A 103 -2.74 -24.33 6.28
C VAL A 103 -3.86 -23.70 7.11
N GLU A 104 -5.11 -24.06 6.83
CA GLU A 104 -6.31 -23.69 7.58
C GLU A 104 -7.24 -24.89 7.77
N ALA A 105 -7.92 -24.96 8.91
CA ALA A 105 -8.89 -26.01 9.21
C ALA A 105 -10.33 -25.54 8.93
N SER A 106 -11.18 -26.42 8.40
CA SER A 106 -12.60 -26.13 8.27
C SER A 106 -13.25 -25.89 9.63
N PHE A 107 -14.32 -25.10 9.67
CA PHE A 107 -14.99 -24.75 10.93
C PHE A 107 -15.53 -25.99 11.68
N ASP A 108 -15.88 -27.07 11.00
CA ASP A 108 -16.31 -28.32 11.65
C ASP A 108 -15.14 -29.26 12.01
N GLY A 109 -13.89 -28.89 11.70
CA GLY A 109 -12.70 -29.68 11.95
C GLY A 109 -12.57 -30.95 11.09
N SER A 110 -13.39 -31.11 10.04
CA SER A 110 -13.37 -32.30 9.17
C SER A 110 -12.35 -32.24 8.03
N ARG A 111 -11.96 -31.03 7.63
CA ARG A 111 -11.12 -30.77 6.46
C ARG A 111 -9.98 -29.82 6.74
N LEU A 112 -8.92 -29.94 5.95
CA LEU A 112 -7.81 -28.98 5.86
C LEU A 112 -7.80 -28.34 4.48
N LEU A 113 -7.46 -27.06 4.42
CA LEU A 113 -7.27 -26.27 3.21
C LEU A 113 -5.88 -25.66 3.25
N PHE A 114 -5.16 -25.68 2.13
CA PHE A 114 -3.76 -25.20 2.09
C PHE A 114 -3.32 -24.92 0.66
N ALA A 115 -2.21 -24.21 0.52
CA ALA A 115 -1.50 -24.05 -0.74
C ALA A 115 -0.43 -25.14 -0.88
N LEU A 116 -0.37 -25.78 -2.04
CA LEU A 116 0.65 -26.79 -2.37
C LEU A 116 1.17 -26.53 -3.78
N ARG A 117 2.48 -26.42 -3.90
CA ARG A 117 3.21 -26.42 -5.18
C ARG A 117 3.91 -27.76 -5.38
N LEU A 118 3.72 -28.34 -6.56
CA LEU A 118 4.38 -29.59 -6.94
C LEU A 118 5.87 -29.37 -7.24
N PRO A 119 6.72 -30.42 -7.18
CA PRO A 119 8.14 -30.29 -7.49
C PRO A 119 8.39 -29.76 -8.90
N ASP A 120 9.53 -29.08 -9.09
CA ASP A 120 9.95 -28.63 -10.41
C ASP A 120 10.07 -29.79 -11.41
N ILE A 121 9.69 -29.51 -12.65
CA ILE A 121 9.81 -30.43 -13.76
C ILE A 121 11.17 -30.23 -14.40
N GLU A 122 12.02 -31.25 -14.35
CA GLU A 122 13.38 -31.20 -14.90
C GLU A 122 13.35 -30.90 -16.41
N GLY A 123 13.99 -29.80 -16.80
CA GLY A 123 14.12 -29.38 -18.20
C GLY A 123 12.88 -28.71 -18.80
N ALA A 124 11.85 -28.41 -18.00
CA ALA A 124 10.74 -27.56 -18.42
C ALA A 124 11.11 -26.07 -18.33
N ASP A 125 10.56 -25.29 -19.25
CA ASP A 125 10.71 -23.83 -19.25
C ASP A 125 10.00 -23.22 -18.02
N PRO A 126 10.38 -22.03 -17.53
CA PRO A 126 9.81 -21.43 -16.33
C PRO A 126 8.27 -21.34 -16.33
N GLU A 127 7.67 -21.05 -17.49
CA GLU A 127 6.22 -20.97 -17.69
C GLU A 127 5.50 -22.33 -17.62
N ASP A 128 6.24 -23.43 -17.79
CA ASP A 128 5.73 -24.80 -17.71
C ASP A 128 5.94 -25.40 -16.31
N GLN A 129 6.62 -24.68 -15.41
CA GLN A 129 6.81 -25.12 -14.03
C GLN A 129 5.48 -25.06 -13.26
N PRO A 130 5.23 -26.00 -12.32
CA PRO A 130 4.04 -25.94 -11.48
C PRO A 130 3.90 -24.62 -10.73
N THR A 131 2.67 -24.17 -10.52
CA THR A 131 2.34 -23.03 -9.68
C THR A 131 1.84 -23.48 -8.30
N TRP A 132 1.68 -22.52 -7.39
CA TRP A 132 0.95 -22.74 -6.14
C TRP A 132 -0.53 -22.98 -6.46
N ASN A 133 -1.05 -24.11 -6.00
CA ASN A 133 -2.45 -24.50 -6.18
C ASN A 133 -3.12 -24.66 -4.81
N LEU A 134 -4.45 -24.48 -4.76
CA LEU A 134 -5.24 -24.74 -3.55
C LEU A 134 -5.64 -26.22 -3.45
N TRP A 135 -5.46 -26.82 -2.28
CA TRP A 135 -5.78 -28.22 -2.00
C TRP A 135 -6.66 -28.36 -0.75
N GLU A 136 -7.58 -29.32 -0.80
CA GLU A 136 -8.45 -29.69 0.30
C GLU A 136 -8.18 -31.16 0.68
N TYR A 137 -8.11 -31.42 1.99
CA TYR A 137 -7.91 -32.75 2.54
C TYR A 137 -9.04 -33.11 3.50
N GLU A 138 -9.78 -34.17 3.19
CA GLU A 138 -10.84 -34.73 4.03
C GLU A 138 -10.28 -35.79 4.98
N ILE A 139 -10.29 -35.49 6.27
CA ILE A 139 -9.59 -36.26 7.30
C ILE A 139 -10.18 -37.65 7.47
N ALA A 140 -11.51 -37.74 7.49
CA ALA A 140 -12.23 -38.98 7.77
C ALA A 140 -12.06 -40.04 6.68
N THR A 141 -11.90 -39.60 5.43
CA THR A 141 -11.79 -40.49 4.26
C THR A 141 -10.36 -40.64 3.75
N ASP A 142 -9.41 -39.88 4.29
CA ASP A 142 -8.03 -39.75 3.78
C ASP A 142 -8.00 -39.35 2.30
N THR A 143 -8.89 -38.44 1.90
CA THR A 143 -8.99 -37.97 0.51
C THR A 143 -8.29 -36.63 0.37
N LEU A 144 -7.28 -36.58 -0.49
CA LEU A 144 -6.59 -35.36 -0.90
C LEU A 144 -7.03 -34.99 -2.32
N SER A 145 -7.49 -33.75 -2.52
CA SER A 145 -7.92 -33.26 -3.83
C SER A 145 -7.56 -31.80 -4.03
N ARG A 146 -7.22 -31.41 -5.26
CA ARG A 146 -7.08 -30.01 -5.63
C ARG A 146 -8.46 -29.34 -5.67
N VAL A 147 -8.56 -28.13 -5.15
CA VAL A 147 -9.81 -27.33 -5.10
C VAL A 147 -10.27 -27.02 -6.53
N ILE A 148 -9.34 -26.58 -7.39
CA ILE A 148 -9.59 -26.35 -8.82
C ILE A 148 -9.31 -27.66 -9.55
N ALA A 149 -10.34 -28.34 -10.04
CA ALA A 149 -10.15 -29.68 -10.61
C ALA A 149 -9.34 -29.68 -11.93
N SER A 150 -9.53 -28.68 -12.78
CA SER A 150 -8.88 -28.58 -14.09
C SER A 150 -7.38 -28.28 -13.96
N ASP A 151 -6.54 -29.12 -14.57
CA ASP A 151 -5.08 -28.90 -14.63
C ASP A 151 -4.75 -27.54 -15.26
N ILE A 152 -5.43 -27.22 -16.37
CA ILE A 152 -5.17 -25.97 -17.09
C ILE A 152 -5.55 -24.77 -16.24
N ILE A 153 -6.73 -24.78 -15.61
CA ILE A 153 -7.21 -23.61 -14.85
C ILE A 153 -6.37 -23.44 -13.59
N ALA A 154 -5.99 -24.54 -12.93
CA ALA A 154 -5.23 -24.46 -11.69
C ALA A 154 -3.86 -23.79 -11.87
N GLU A 155 -3.18 -24.02 -13.00
CA GLU A 155 -1.85 -23.44 -13.27
C GLU A 155 -1.88 -21.99 -13.82
N GLU A 156 -3.05 -21.36 -13.99
CA GLU A 156 -3.14 -19.98 -14.53
C GLU A 156 -2.68 -18.88 -13.55
N GLY A 157 -2.32 -19.22 -12.32
CA GLY A 157 -1.83 -18.27 -11.33
C GLY A 157 -1.20 -18.96 -10.13
N GLN A 158 -0.60 -18.15 -9.26
CA GLN A 158 -0.04 -18.57 -7.98
C GLN A 158 -1.12 -18.37 -6.90
N ASP A 159 -1.75 -19.45 -6.43
CA ASP A 159 -2.85 -19.38 -5.46
C ASP A 159 -2.36 -19.77 -4.05
N VAL A 160 -2.44 -18.83 -3.10
CA VAL A 160 -1.91 -18.98 -1.72
C VAL A 160 -2.87 -18.44 -0.66
N ALA A 161 -2.55 -18.63 0.62
CA ALA A 161 -3.30 -18.12 1.76
C ALA A 161 -4.84 -18.36 1.73
N PRO A 162 -5.31 -19.60 1.53
CA PRO A 162 -6.73 -19.87 1.43
C PRO A 162 -7.45 -19.92 2.79
N HIS A 163 -8.67 -19.42 2.87
CA HIS A 163 -9.53 -19.48 4.04
C HIS A 163 -10.99 -19.80 3.67
N TYR A 164 -11.65 -20.63 4.48
CA TYR A 164 -13.07 -20.93 4.30
C TYR A 164 -13.96 -19.74 4.66
N LEU A 165 -14.95 -19.45 3.83
CA LEU A 165 -16.11 -18.62 4.20
C LEU A 165 -17.20 -19.49 4.85
N PRO A 166 -18.07 -18.91 5.70
CA PRO A 166 -19.13 -19.65 6.40
C PRO A 166 -20.19 -20.28 5.48
N ASP A 167 -20.23 -19.89 4.21
CA ASP A 167 -21.10 -20.43 3.16
C ASP A 167 -20.40 -21.43 2.22
N ASN A 168 -19.24 -21.97 2.64
CA ASN A 168 -18.42 -22.95 1.92
C ASN A 168 -17.71 -22.42 0.66
N ARG A 169 -17.81 -21.12 0.34
CA ARG A 169 -16.86 -20.45 -0.56
C ARG A 169 -15.46 -20.41 0.06
N ILE A 170 -14.44 -20.16 -0.74
CA ILE A 170 -13.06 -20.01 -0.28
C ILE A 170 -12.53 -18.66 -0.77
N ILE A 171 -11.97 -17.88 0.14
CA ILE A 171 -11.19 -16.68 -0.20
C ILE A 171 -9.69 -17.03 -0.17
N PHE A 172 -8.90 -16.43 -1.06
CA PHE A 172 -7.46 -16.70 -1.20
C PHE A 172 -6.74 -15.54 -1.90
N SER A 173 -5.42 -15.48 -1.78
CA SER A 173 -4.56 -14.54 -2.51
C SER A 173 -4.08 -15.17 -3.82
N SER A 174 -4.09 -14.41 -4.92
CA SER A 174 -3.72 -14.94 -6.24
C SER A 174 -3.25 -13.90 -7.25
N THR A 175 -2.39 -14.32 -8.18
CA THR A 175 -1.89 -13.52 -9.31
C THR A 175 -2.80 -13.54 -10.55
N ARG A 176 -3.94 -14.26 -10.52
CA ARG A 176 -4.81 -14.46 -11.70
C ARG A 176 -5.33 -13.17 -12.36
N GLN A 177 -5.53 -12.10 -11.58
CA GLN A 177 -5.88 -10.72 -12.00
C GLN A 177 -6.86 -10.60 -13.20
N ARG A 178 -7.82 -11.55 -13.35
CA ARG A 178 -8.63 -11.68 -14.57
C ARG A 178 -9.57 -10.50 -14.80
N ALA A 179 -10.14 -9.95 -13.73
CA ALA A 179 -11.05 -8.82 -13.83
C ALA A 179 -10.28 -7.54 -14.20
N ALA A 180 -9.10 -7.32 -13.62
CA ALA A 180 -8.20 -6.24 -14.04
C ALA A 180 -7.80 -6.39 -15.51
N GLY A 181 -7.47 -7.61 -15.95
CA GLY A 181 -7.21 -7.93 -17.36
C GLY A 181 -8.37 -7.63 -18.31
N ALA A 182 -9.61 -7.93 -17.91
CA ALA A 182 -10.79 -7.60 -18.69
C ALA A 182 -11.00 -6.07 -18.81
N ILE A 183 -10.76 -5.33 -17.72
CA ILE A 183 -10.80 -3.86 -17.72
C ILE A 183 -9.77 -3.30 -18.70
N LEU A 184 -8.56 -3.86 -18.75
CA LEU A 184 -7.53 -3.45 -19.73
C LEU A 184 -8.00 -3.64 -21.17
N ILE A 185 -8.67 -4.76 -21.48
CA ILE A 185 -9.23 -5.01 -22.81
C ILE A 185 -10.30 -3.97 -23.15
N ASP A 186 -11.21 -3.67 -22.22
CA ASP A 186 -12.25 -2.65 -22.42
C ASP A 186 -11.63 -1.25 -22.63
N GLU A 187 -10.48 -0.98 -22.01
CA GLU A 187 -9.67 0.23 -22.22
C GLU A 187 -8.85 0.23 -23.51
N GLY A 188 -8.90 -0.85 -24.32
CA GLY A 188 -8.16 -0.97 -25.57
C GLY A 188 -6.69 -1.38 -25.40
N LYS A 189 -6.32 -1.97 -24.26
CA LYS A 189 -4.96 -2.43 -23.94
C LYS A 189 -4.88 -3.98 -23.94
N PRO A 190 -3.69 -4.57 -24.14
CA PRO A 190 -3.48 -5.99 -23.91
C PRO A 190 -3.80 -6.41 -22.47
N GLN A 191 -4.28 -7.64 -22.30
CA GLN A 191 -4.47 -8.25 -20.99
C GLN A 191 -3.16 -8.83 -20.48
N PHE A 192 -2.83 -8.55 -19.22
CA PHE A 192 -1.69 -9.11 -18.49
C PHE A 192 -1.95 -9.13 -16.99
N ALA A 193 -1.16 -9.91 -16.24
CA ALA A 193 -1.09 -9.79 -14.78
C ALA A 193 -0.11 -8.67 -14.44
N ALA A 194 -0.57 -7.67 -13.69
CA ALA A 194 0.26 -6.53 -13.31
C ALA A 194 1.34 -6.97 -12.33
N LEU A 195 2.57 -6.49 -12.54
CA LEU A 195 3.62 -6.57 -11.52
C LEU A 195 3.24 -5.72 -10.30
N ASP A 196 3.79 -6.07 -9.14
CA ASP A 196 3.79 -5.23 -7.95
C ASP A 196 4.53 -3.88 -8.21
N GLU A 197 4.43 -2.93 -7.27
CA GLU A 197 5.03 -1.60 -7.44
C GLU A 197 6.58 -1.58 -7.35
N ASP A 198 7.21 -2.65 -6.86
CA ASP A 198 8.66 -2.85 -6.93
C ASP A 198 9.09 -3.50 -8.28
N GLU A 199 8.11 -3.94 -9.09
CA GLU A 199 8.27 -4.61 -10.38
C GLU A 199 8.99 -5.98 -10.27
N ASN A 200 8.84 -6.68 -9.15
CA ASN A 200 9.51 -7.97 -8.91
C ASN A 200 8.69 -9.17 -9.39
N GLU A 201 7.41 -9.24 -8.99
CA GLU A 201 6.52 -10.33 -9.39
C GLU A 201 5.08 -9.85 -9.62
N PRO A 202 4.21 -10.66 -10.26
CA PRO A 202 2.80 -10.29 -10.39
C PRO A 202 2.14 -10.07 -9.02
N ALA A 203 1.45 -8.94 -8.87
CA ALA A 203 0.75 -8.61 -7.64
C ALA A 203 -0.26 -9.71 -7.26
N MET A 204 -0.22 -10.13 -5.99
CA MET A 204 -1.15 -11.11 -5.43
C MET A 204 -2.30 -10.38 -4.77
N VAL A 205 -3.51 -10.55 -5.28
CA VAL A 205 -4.71 -9.89 -4.76
C VAL A 205 -5.80 -10.91 -4.41
N LEU A 206 -6.81 -10.49 -3.68
CA LEU A 206 -7.79 -11.41 -3.12
C LEU A 206 -8.81 -11.86 -4.17
N HIS A 207 -9.13 -13.15 -4.12
CA HIS A 207 -10.10 -13.82 -4.98
C HIS A 207 -11.01 -14.72 -4.14
N ILE A 208 -12.23 -14.92 -4.60
CA ILE A 208 -13.16 -15.92 -4.05
C ILE A 208 -13.46 -16.98 -5.10
N ILE A 209 -13.45 -18.24 -4.69
CA ILE A 209 -14.01 -19.34 -5.47
C ILE A 209 -15.33 -19.81 -4.85
N ASP A 210 -16.33 -20.06 -5.71
CA ASP A 210 -17.67 -20.46 -5.30
C ASP A 210 -17.72 -21.84 -4.59
N GLU A 211 -18.86 -22.14 -3.98
CA GLU A 211 -19.08 -23.35 -3.18
C GLU A 211 -18.98 -24.65 -3.98
N ILE A 212 -19.15 -24.58 -5.31
CA ILE A 212 -19.02 -25.71 -6.25
C ILE A 212 -17.68 -25.78 -6.98
N ARG A 213 -16.79 -24.81 -6.75
CA ARG A 213 -15.39 -24.76 -7.21
C ARG A 213 -15.26 -24.60 -8.73
N GLN A 214 -16.13 -23.77 -9.31
CA GLN A 214 -16.20 -23.53 -10.75
C GLN A 214 -15.94 -22.08 -11.13
N ASN A 215 -16.35 -21.12 -10.30
CA ASN A 215 -16.24 -19.70 -10.62
C ASN A 215 -15.31 -19.00 -9.64
N ILE A 216 -14.35 -18.26 -10.17
CA ILE A 216 -13.41 -17.43 -9.42
C ILE A 216 -13.71 -15.96 -9.70
N THR A 217 -13.85 -15.17 -8.65
CA THR A 217 -14.12 -13.72 -8.70
C THR A 217 -13.00 -12.97 -8.00
N GLN A 218 -12.36 -12.02 -8.68
CA GLN A 218 -11.40 -11.10 -8.06
C GLN A 218 -12.14 -10.09 -7.16
N VAL A 219 -11.65 -9.91 -5.93
CA VAL A 219 -12.27 -9.05 -4.93
C VAL A 219 -11.45 -7.87 -4.42
N SER A 220 -10.13 -7.87 -4.67
CA SER A 220 -9.30 -6.69 -4.47
C SER A 220 -8.41 -6.38 -5.69
N PHE A 221 -7.97 -5.12 -5.76
CA PHE A 221 -7.33 -4.50 -6.93
C PHE A 221 -6.13 -3.62 -6.53
N ASN A 222 -5.44 -3.95 -5.44
CA ASN A 222 -4.20 -3.28 -5.07
C ASN A 222 -3.17 -3.31 -6.21
N GLN A 223 -2.19 -2.41 -6.21
CA GLN A 223 -1.04 -2.45 -7.13
C GLN A 223 0.16 -3.21 -6.54
N SER A 224 0.05 -3.63 -5.28
CA SER A 224 0.99 -4.50 -4.57
C SER A 224 0.21 -5.70 -4.00
N HIS A 225 0.71 -6.39 -2.97
CA HIS A 225 0.05 -7.60 -2.46
C HIS A 225 -1.08 -7.33 -1.44
N ASP A 226 -2.13 -8.17 -1.48
CA ASP A 226 -3.12 -8.41 -0.43
C ASP A 226 -3.03 -9.90 -0.02
N LEU A 227 -2.61 -10.16 1.22
CA LEU A 227 -2.15 -11.45 1.74
C LEU A 227 -2.90 -11.86 3.02
N ASP A 228 -2.79 -13.13 3.38
CA ASP A 228 -3.28 -13.70 4.64
C ASP A 228 -4.74 -13.34 5.01
N PRO A 229 -5.74 -13.56 4.12
CA PRO A 229 -7.12 -13.27 4.45
C PRO A 229 -7.64 -14.23 5.53
N ILE A 230 -8.27 -13.68 6.56
CA ILE A 230 -9.02 -14.43 7.58
C ILE A 230 -10.46 -13.94 7.69
N VAL A 231 -11.35 -14.83 8.11
CA VAL A 231 -12.76 -14.49 8.32
C VAL A 231 -13.02 -14.32 9.81
N LEU A 232 -13.43 -13.10 10.20
CA LEU A 232 -13.81 -12.80 11.58
C LEU A 232 -15.17 -13.41 11.93
N THR A 233 -15.46 -13.54 13.21
CA THR A 233 -16.76 -14.02 13.75
C THR A 233 -17.95 -13.21 13.23
N ASN A 234 -17.74 -11.92 12.93
CA ASN A 234 -18.77 -11.04 12.37
C ASN A 234 -18.96 -11.20 10.84
N GLY A 235 -18.17 -12.05 10.18
CA GLY A 235 -18.26 -12.38 8.76
C GLY A 235 -17.47 -11.47 7.82
N GLU A 236 -16.88 -10.39 8.33
CA GLU A 236 -15.94 -9.56 7.57
C GLU A 236 -14.57 -10.22 7.46
N ILE A 237 -13.79 -9.83 6.47
CA ILE A 237 -12.44 -10.32 6.22
C ILE A 237 -11.43 -9.31 6.75
N VAL A 238 -10.42 -9.80 7.47
CA VAL A 238 -9.19 -9.04 7.77
C VAL A 238 -8.03 -9.67 7.02
N PHE A 239 -7.13 -8.84 6.52
CA PHE A 239 -6.00 -9.30 5.71
C PHE A 239 -4.84 -8.30 5.80
N SER A 240 -3.65 -8.75 5.40
CA SER A 240 -2.42 -7.97 5.35
C SER A 240 -2.24 -7.36 3.95
N ARG A 241 -2.22 -6.03 3.85
CA ARG A 241 -2.04 -5.31 2.58
C ARG A 241 -0.69 -4.61 2.56
N TRP A 242 0.09 -4.84 1.51
CA TRP A 242 1.29 -4.05 1.22
C TRP A 242 0.89 -2.74 0.53
N ASP A 243 1.02 -1.63 1.26
CA ASP A 243 0.89 -0.28 0.73
C ASP A 243 2.28 0.22 0.30
N ASN A 244 2.56 0.17 -1.01
CA ASN A 244 3.84 0.54 -1.62
C ASN A 244 3.74 1.76 -2.57
N ALA A 245 2.64 2.52 -2.47
CA ALA A 245 2.43 3.70 -3.30
C ALA A 245 3.35 4.85 -2.88
N GLY A 246 3.99 5.49 -3.85
CA GLY A 246 4.80 6.70 -3.63
C GLY A 246 6.06 6.41 -2.81
N ASN A 247 6.13 6.90 -1.58
CA ASN A 247 7.26 6.66 -0.66
C ASN A 247 6.88 5.73 0.51
N SER A 248 5.69 5.14 0.48
CA SER A 248 5.28 4.13 1.47
C SER A 248 5.90 2.78 1.12
N SER A 249 6.21 1.96 2.13
CA SER A 249 6.46 0.53 1.96
C SER A 249 6.20 -0.18 3.28
N ALA A 250 4.95 -0.61 3.48
CA ALA A 250 4.49 -1.15 4.75
C ALA A 250 3.32 -2.13 4.55
N ILE A 251 3.25 -3.18 5.38
CA ILE A 251 2.16 -4.16 5.38
C ILE A 251 1.21 -3.89 6.54
N ASN A 252 0.10 -3.25 6.22
CA ASN A 252 -0.95 -2.82 7.12
C ASN A 252 -2.06 -3.86 7.23
N LEU A 253 -2.89 -3.76 8.26
CA LEU A 253 -4.13 -4.55 8.35
C LEU A 253 -5.28 -3.79 7.69
N TYR A 254 -5.94 -4.44 6.75
CA TYR A 254 -7.15 -3.96 6.09
C TYR A 254 -8.35 -4.85 6.39
N LYS A 255 -9.53 -4.30 6.18
CA LYS A 255 -10.81 -4.98 6.42
C LYS A 255 -11.81 -4.71 5.30
N MET A 256 -12.59 -5.72 4.92
CA MET A 256 -13.64 -5.63 3.90
C MET A 256 -14.75 -6.68 4.09
N ASN A 257 -15.84 -6.56 3.34
CA ASN A 257 -16.83 -7.64 3.19
C ASN A 257 -16.31 -8.72 2.21
N PRO A 258 -16.87 -9.95 2.25
CA PRO A 258 -16.54 -11.02 1.28
C PRO A 258 -16.60 -10.59 -0.18
N ASP A 259 -17.60 -9.81 -0.56
CA ASP A 259 -17.72 -9.32 -1.93
C ASP A 259 -16.72 -8.21 -2.30
N GLY A 260 -15.77 -7.84 -1.42
CA GLY A 260 -14.77 -6.80 -1.64
C GLY A 260 -15.26 -5.37 -1.42
N SER A 261 -16.52 -5.17 -1.01
CA SER A 261 -17.05 -3.87 -0.61
C SER A 261 -16.58 -3.46 0.80
N GLN A 262 -16.73 -2.17 1.12
CA GLN A 262 -16.37 -1.57 2.40
C GLN A 262 -14.89 -1.76 2.78
N LEU A 263 -14.02 -1.79 1.77
CA LEU A 263 -12.58 -1.83 1.99
C LEU A 263 -12.12 -0.59 2.76
N ARG A 264 -11.39 -0.82 3.86
CA ARG A 264 -10.84 0.24 4.70
C ARG A 264 -9.60 -0.22 5.46
N LEU A 265 -8.74 0.74 5.79
CA LEU A 265 -7.65 0.53 6.75
C LEU A 265 -8.27 0.12 8.10
N LEU A 266 -7.79 -0.99 8.65
CA LEU A 266 -8.13 -1.39 10.02
C LEU A 266 -7.11 -0.79 10.99
N TYR A 267 -5.82 -1.04 10.77
CA TYR A 267 -4.74 -0.69 11.68
C TYR A 267 -3.37 -0.73 10.99
N GLY A 268 -2.43 0.15 11.38
CA GLY A 268 -0.99 -0.08 11.15
C GLY A 268 -0.23 1.07 10.49
N ALA A 269 -0.93 1.97 9.79
CA ALA A 269 -0.32 2.98 8.92
C ALA A 269 0.69 3.92 9.62
N ALA A 270 0.63 4.03 10.95
CA ALA A 270 1.59 4.78 11.77
C ALA A 270 2.14 3.98 12.96
N SER A 271 2.14 2.65 12.88
CA SER A 271 2.47 1.74 14.00
C SER A 271 3.64 0.79 13.74
N HIS A 272 4.36 0.96 12.63
CA HIS A 272 5.44 0.06 12.22
C HIS A 272 6.74 0.22 13.05
N ASP A 273 7.02 1.39 13.61
CA ASP A 273 8.24 1.65 14.41
C ASP A 273 8.08 1.23 15.89
N THR A 274 7.34 0.14 16.12
CA THR A 274 7.05 -0.42 17.45
C THR A 274 7.91 -1.64 17.79
N GLY A 275 8.77 -2.08 16.86
CA GLY A 275 9.70 -3.17 17.09
C GLY A 275 10.79 -2.86 18.12
N THR A 276 11.54 -3.89 18.47
CA THR A 276 12.67 -3.79 19.40
C THR A 276 13.66 -2.72 18.96
N ASN A 277 14.05 -1.83 19.87
CA ASN A 277 14.94 -0.69 19.57
C ASN A 277 14.43 0.25 18.45
N GLY A 278 13.12 0.27 18.17
CA GLY A 278 12.54 1.07 17.09
C GLY A 278 12.74 0.45 15.70
N ALA A 279 13.05 -0.85 15.62
CA ALA A 279 13.06 -1.57 14.35
C ALA A 279 11.66 -1.56 13.71
N THR A 280 11.62 -1.37 12.40
CA THR A 280 10.37 -1.42 11.63
C THR A 280 9.86 -2.86 11.55
N ILE A 281 8.61 -3.08 11.97
CA ILE A 281 7.91 -4.37 11.89
C ILE A 281 6.81 -4.31 10.85
N GLN A 282 6.28 -5.47 10.44
CA GLN A 282 5.16 -5.65 9.52
C GLN A 282 4.07 -6.49 10.18
N PHE A 283 2.80 -6.27 9.83
CA PHE A 283 1.67 -6.99 10.42
C PHE A 283 1.23 -8.14 9.52
N LEU A 284 1.45 -9.39 9.96
CA LEU A 284 1.25 -10.59 9.15
C LEU A 284 0.41 -11.63 9.89
N GLN A 285 -0.17 -12.58 9.14
CA GLN A 285 -0.96 -13.69 9.69
C GLN A 285 -1.99 -13.25 10.76
N PRO A 286 -2.87 -12.27 10.46
CA PRO A 286 -3.88 -11.85 11.42
C PRO A 286 -4.78 -13.02 11.82
N ARG A 287 -5.14 -13.12 13.09
CA ARG A 287 -6.10 -14.10 13.64
C ARG A 287 -6.95 -13.46 14.73
N GLU A 288 -8.26 -13.71 14.69
CA GLU A 288 -9.15 -13.29 15.77
C GLU A 288 -8.94 -14.20 16.99
N LEU A 289 -8.81 -13.60 18.17
CA LEU A 289 -8.77 -14.30 19.45
C LEU A 289 -10.19 -14.50 20.00
N PRO A 290 -10.41 -15.48 20.91
CA PRO A 290 -11.73 -15.73 21.49
C PRO A 290 -12.39 -14.56 22.22
N ASP A 291 -11.61 -13.55 22.64
CA ASP A 291 -12.09 -12.32 23.27
C ASP A 291 -12.43 -11.20 22.26
N GLY A 292 -12.18 -11.43 20.97
CA GLY A 292 -12.46 -10.50 19.87
C GLY A 292 -11.30 -9.53 19.56
N GLU A 293 -10.15 -9.65 20.22
CA GLU A 293 -8.93 -8.96 19.79
C GLU A 293 -8.36 -9.59 18.51
N ILE A 294 -7.58 -8.81 17.76
CA ILE A 294 -6.84 -9.32 16.59
C ILE A 294 -5.40 -9.54 17.00
N ALA A 295 -4.94 -10.79 16.96
CA ALA A 295 -3.54 -11.13 17.10
C ALA A 295 -2.87 -11.19 15.72
N VAL A 296 -1.59 -10.84 15.67
CA VAL A 296 -0.75 -10.85 14.47
C VAL A 296 0.65 -11.36 14.81
N LEU A 297 1.36 -11.83 13.80
CA LEU A 297 2.80 -12.03 13.88
C LEU A 297 3.50 -10.76 13.39
N ILE A 298 4.27 -10.09 14.27
CA ILE A 298 5.09 -8.94 13.90
C ILE A 298 6.53 -9.35 13.61
N LYS A 299 7.04 -8.97 12.43
CA LYS A 299 8.44 -9.21 12.01
C LYS A 299 8.87 -8.22 10.92
N PRO A 300 10.18 -8.02 10.68
CA PRO A 300 10.65 -7.27 9.50
C PRO A 300 10.27 -7.99 8.19
N PHE A 301 10.48 -7.31 7.06
CA PHE A 301 10.23 -7.90 5.73
C PHE A 301 11.06 -9.16 5.47
N THR A 302 12.32 -9.17 5.90
CA THR A 302 13.29 -10.24 5.64
C THR A 302 14.04 -10.63 6.91
N GLY A 303 14.58 -11.86 6.91
CA GLY A 303 15.47 -12.36 7.95
C GLY A 303 14.76 -12.84 9.22
N ASN A 304 15.45 -12.71 10.36
CA ASN A 304 15.02 -13.20 11.68
C ASN A 304 14.68 -14.71 11.72
N ASN A 305 15.31 -15.51 10.86
CA ASN A 305 15.01 -16.95 10.75
C ASN A 305 13.49 -17.17 10.57
N GLN A 306 12.87 -16.29 9.77
CA GLN A 306 11.44 -16.25 9.45
C GLN A 306 10.50 -16.06 10.66
N GLY A 307 11.02 -15.68 11.82
CA GLY A 307 10.27 -15.59 13.06
C GLY A 307 10.09 -14.18 13.61
N GLY A 308 9.02 -13.99 14.38
CA GLY A 308 8.60 -12.73 14.97
C GLY A 308 7.99 -12.89 16.36
N ASP A 309 7.34 -11.82 16.82
CA ASP A 309 6.58 -11.79 18.07
C ASP A 309 5.07 -11.92 17.78
N ILE A 310 4.32 -12.54 18.70
CA ILE A 310 2.86 -12.59 18.65
C ILE A 310 2.33 -11.38 19.42
N VAL A 311 1.60 -10.49 18.74
CA VAL A 311 1.05 -9.28 19.33
C VAL A 311 -0.46 -9.27 19.18
N ALA A 312 -1.17 -9.08 20.29
CA ALA A 312 -2.59 -8.76 20.28
C ALA A 312 -2.78 -7.24 20.11
N ILE A 313 -3.78 -6.86 19.31
CA ILE A 313 -4.11 -5.48 18.96
C ILE A 313 -5.56 -5.19 19.32
N ASP A 314 -5.78 -4.17 20.16
CA ASP A 314 -7.10 -3.64 20.48
C ASP A 314 -7.62 -2.73 19.35
N VAL A 315 -8.04 -3.35 18.24
CA VAL A 315 -8.60 -2.66 17.07
C VAL A 315 -10.01 -2.10 17.31
N ASN A 316 -10.65 -2.44 18.43
CA ASN A 316 -11.97 -1.93 18.78
C ASN A 316 -11.89 -0.51 19.35
N ASN A 317 -10.83 -0.22 20.10
CA ASN A 317 -10.63 1.10 20.70
C ASN A 317 -9.61 1.96 19.97
N TYR A 318 -8.74 1.37 19.14
CA TYR A 318 -7.63 2.06 18.48
C TYR A 318 -7.59 1.82 16.97
N VAL A 319 -7.06 2.81 16.26
CA VAL A 319 -6.72 2.71 14.83
C VAL A 319 -5.21 2.67 14.60
N GLU A 320 -4.41 3.12 15.57
CA GLU A 320 -2.95 2.97 15.63
C GLU A 320 -2.52 2.69 17.07
N ASN A 321 -1.26 2.34 17.29
CA ASN A 321 -0.75 1.97 18.62
C ASN A 321 -1.02 3.03 19.69
N THR A 322 -1.02 4.30 19.32
CA THR A 322 -1.26 5.43 20.24
C THR A 322 -2.40 6.34 19.77
N GLN A 323 -3.12 5.98 18.71
CA GLN A 323 -4.28 6.74 18.21
C GLN A 323 -5.58 5.98 18.51
N PRO A 324 -6.36 6.42 19.52
CA PRO A 324 -7.69 5.90 19.75
C PRO A 324 -8.63 6.22 18.59
N THR A 325 -9.70 5.44 18.49
CA THR A 325 -10.90 5.82 17.75
C THR A 325 -11.47 7.16 18.25
N SER A 326 -12.16 7.88 17.39
CA SER A 326 -12.83 9.16 17.69
C SER A 326 -13.72 9.09 18.92
N ALA A 327 -14.41 7.96 19.16
CA ALA A 327 -15.24 7.72 20.34
C ALA A 327 -14.44 7.67 21.66
N ASN A 328 -13.16 7.32 21.59
CA ASN A 328 -12.26 7.14 22.73
C ASN A 328 -11.17 8.23 22.83
N LEU A 329 -11.20 9.22 21.92
CA LEU A 329 -10.21 10.29 21.87
C LEU A 329 -10.17 11.07 23.19
N GLY A 330 -8.98 11.22 23.76
CA GLY A 330 -8.76 11.89 25.05
C GLY A 330 -9.09 11.05 26.30
N ALA A 331 -9.69 9.87 26.14
CA ALA A 331 -9.91 8.91 27.23
C ALA A 331 -8.83 7.83 27.28
N LEU A 332 -8.34 7.41 26.12
CA LEU A 332 -7.33 6.38 25.93
C LEU A 332 -6.05 6.98 25.30
N ALA A 333 -4.90 6.35 25.53
CA ALA A 333 -3.60 6.83 25.03
C ALA A 333 -2.69 5.73 24.45
N GLY A 334 -3.12 4.46 24.50
CA GLY A 334 -2.31 3.31 24.12
C GLY A 334 -1.41 2.78 25.25
N PRO A 335 -0.55 1.80 24.96
CA PRO A 335 -0.42 1.15 23.64
C PRO A 335 -1.63 0.26 23.32
N ALA A 336 -1.99 0.17 22.05
CA ALA A 336 -2.96 -0.80 21.54
C ALA A 336 -2.34 -2.20 21.35
N GLN A 337 -1.01 -2.25 21.21
CA GLN A 337 -0.24 -3.48 21.00
C GLN A 337 0.23 -4.07 22.32
N VAL A 338 -0.04 -5.36 22.50
CA VAL A 338 0.43 -6.13 23.66
C VAL A 338 1.03 -7.43 23.18
N SER A 339 2.32 -7.63 23.46
CA SER A 339 2.97 -8.93 23.21
C SER A 339 2.27 -10.01 24.03
N ARG A 340 1.95 -11.13 23.37
CA ARG A 340 1.40 -12.33 23.97
C ARG A 340 2.48 -13.40 24.18
N SER A 341 3.73 -13.12 23.81
CA SER A 341 4.84 -14.04 23.96
C SER A 341 5.38 -14.07 25.39
N PHE A 342 6.00 -15.19 25.74
CA PHE A 342 6.73 -15.30 27.00
C PHE A 342 8.11 -14.63 26.87
N GLY A 343 8.40 -13.65 27.71
CA GLY A 343 9.71 -12.98 27.70
C GLY A 343 9.92 -12.02 26.52
N GLU A 344 11.16 -11.59 26.30
CA GLU A 344 11.51 -10.64 25.24
C GLU A 344 11.74 -11.35 23.91
N VAL A 345 10.83 -11.15 22.96
CA VAL A 345 11.03 -11.50 21.56
C VAL A 345 11.54 -10.28 20.81
N ARG A 346 12.72 -10.40 20.21
CA ARG A 346 13.34 -9.31 19.48
C ARG A 346 12.89 -9.28 18.04
N THR A 347 12.61 -8.11 17.47
CA THR A 347 12.28 -7.96 16.05
C THR A 347 13.40 -7.30 15.24
N ASP A 348 14.50 -6.92 15.89
CA ASP A 348 15.74 -6.52 15.21
C ASP A 348 16.62 -7.74 14.86
N ASP A 349 17.77 -7.48 14.25
CA ASP A 349 18.74 -8.47 13.75
C ASP A 349 19.56 -9.17 14.84
N GLN A 350 19.26 -8.90 16.11
CA GLN A 350 19.97 -9.50 17.24
C GLN A 350 19.32 -10.82 17.67
N PRO A 351 20.08 -11.73 18.30
CA PRO A 351 19.52 -12.96 18.87
C PRO A 351 18.41 -12.65 19.87
N SER A 352 17.24 -13.29 19.69
CA SER A 352 16.03 -13.03 20.48
C SER A 352 16.01 -13.90 21.75
N PRO A 353 16.18 -13.38 22.98
CA PRO A 353 16.36 -14.22 24.18
C PRO A 353 15.23 -15.23 24.44
N ALA A 354 13.98 -14.83 24.19
CA ALA A 354 12.82 -15.71 24.32
C ALA A 354 12.64 -16.69 23.14
N GLY A 355 13.51 -16.65 22.14
CA GLY A 355 13.32 -17.35 20.87
C GLY A 355 12.43 -16.55 19.92
N ARG A 356 11.93 -17.22 18.88
CA ARG A 356 11.11 -16.61 17.83
C ARG A 356 9.92 -17.49 17.48
N PHE A 357 8.79 -16.86 17.15
CA PHE A 357 7.56 -17.53 16.75
C PHE A 357 7.39 -17.42 15.24
N ASN A 358 6.93 -18.47 14.57
CA ASN A 358 6.68 -18.42 13.12
C ASN A 358 5.20 -18.46 12.78
N THR A 359 4.39 -19.12 13.59
CA THR A 359 2.93 -19.22 13.44
C THR A 359 2.30 -19.38 14.80
N PHE A 360 1.07 -18.90 14.95
CA PHE A 360 0.20 -19.21 16.08
C PHE A 360 -1.22 -19.53 15.58
N TYR A 361 -1.93 -20.39 16.32
CA TYR A 361 -3.30 -20.80 16.04
C TYR A 361 -4.10 -20.86 17.36
N PRO A 362 -4.98 -19.87 17.64
CA PRO A 362 -5.72 -19.81 18.89
C PRO A 362 -6.75 -20.93 19.00
N LEU A 363 -6.95 -21.41 20.22
CA LEU A 363 -7.93 -22.45 20.53
C LEU A 363 -9.20 -21.83 21.12
N TRP A 364 -10.35 -22.33 20.68
CA TRP A 364 -11.68 -21.81 20.99
C TRP A 364 -12.39 -22.67 22.03
N ASP A 365 -11.65 -23.16 23.03
CA ASP A 365 -12.14 -24.00 24.14
C ASP A 365 -12.30 -23.23 25.46
N GLY A 366 -12.08 -21.91 25.45
CA GLY A 366 -12.18 -21.05 26.64
C GLY A 366 -10.97 -21.12 27.58
N THR A 367 -9.83 -21.62 27.11
CA THR A 367 -8.61 -21.78 27.93
C THR A 367 -7.52 -20.74 27.68
N ASP A 368 -7.70 -19.79 26.76
CA ASP A 368 -6.67 -18.80 26.36
C ASP A 368 -5.34 -19.45 25.94
N ARG A 369 -5.45 -20.57 25.19
CA ARG A 369 -4.32 -21.32 24.66
C ARG A 369 -4.23 -21.22 23.13
N ALA A 370 -3.05 -21.45 22.60
CA ALA A 370 -2.79 -21.56 21.17
C ALA A 370 -1.81 -22.70 20.85
N LEU A 371 -1.90 -23.24 19.65
CA LEU A 371 -0.75 -23.94 19.05
C LEU A 371 0.20 -22.90 18.50
N ILE A 372 1.49 -23.08 18.73
CA ILE A 372 2.54 -22.20 18.19
C ILE A 372 3.63 -23.02 17.53
N THR A 373 4.29 -22.44 16.54
CA THR A 373 5.60 -22.88 16.07
C THR A 373 6.65 -21.95 16.62
N TRP A 374 7.54 -22.48 17.46
CA TRP A 374 8.51 -21.69 18.21
C TRP A 374 9.90 -22.32 18.14
N SER A 375 10.91 -21.48 17.97
CA SER A 375 12.33 -21.85 18.02
C SER A 375 12.98 -21.22 19.23
N GLN A 376 13.61 -22.05 20.06
CA GLN A 376 14.43 -21.58 21.17
C GLN A 376 15.63 -20.77 20.67
N CYS A 377 16.02 -19.73 21.39
CA CYS A 377 17.26 -19.01 21.14
C CYS A 377 18.49 -19.85 21.50
N ARG A 378 19.40 -19.98 20.54
CA ARG A 378 20.60 -20.80 20.68
C ARG A 378 21.78 -20.08 19.99
N MET A 379 22.94 -20.13 20.63
CA MET A 379 24.20 -19.60 20.10
C MET A 379 25.17 -20.74 19.77
N THR A 380 26.10 -20.53 18.85
CA THR A 380 27.11 -21.53 18.48
C THR A 380 28.46 -20.92 18.08
N ASP A 381 29.53 -21.66 18.35
CA ASP A 381 30.88 -21.42 17.82
C ASP A 381 31.21 -22.31 16.60
N GLY A 382 30.20 -23.03 16.08
CA GLY A 382 30.35 -24.03 15.03
C GLY A 382 30.65 -25.45 15.53
N THR A 383 30.90 -25.64 16.83
CA THR A 383 31.16 -26.96 17.44
C THR A 383 30.24 -27.28 18.61
N LEU A 384 29.87 -26.28 19.40
CA LEU A 384 28.97 -26.40 20.54
C LEU A 384 27.75 -25.50 20.36
N ILE A 385 26.58 -26.00 20.76
CA ILE A 385 25.37 -25.20 20.89
C ILE A 385 25.18 -24.83 22.36
N LEU A 386 24.98 -23.54 22.62
CA LEU A 386 24.76 -22.95 23.93
C LEU A 386 23.38 -22.29 23.97
N PRO A 387 22.66 -22.35 25.10
CA PRO A 387 21.44 -21.57 25.26
C PRO A 387 21.78 -20.08 25.27
N CYS A 388 20.86 -19.24 24.80
CA CYS A 388 21.03 -17.80 24.92
C CYS A 388 20.96 -17.34 26.39
N THR A 389 22.01 -16.67 26.84
CA THR A 389 22.06 -15.84 28.03
C THR A 389 22.66 -14.48 27.66
N ASP A 390 22.54 -13.48 28.54
CA ASP A 390 23.20 -12.18 28.36
C ASP A 390 24.70 -12.32 28.05
N GLN A 391 25.37 -13.34 28.61
CA GLN A 391 26.79 -13.58 28.34
C GLN A 391 27.05 -14.18 26.96
N THR A 392 26.24 -15.14 26.51
CA THR A 392 26.46 -15.79 25.21
C THR A 392 26.02 -14.89 24.06
N ILE A 393 24.97 -14.09 24.24
CA ILE A 393 24.54 -13.11 23.23
C ILE A 393 25.59 -12.00 23.07
N ALA A 394 26.20 -11.55 24.16
CA ALA A 394 27.21 -10.49 24.12
C ALA A 394 28.61 -10.97 23.67
N ASP A 395 28.82 -12.28 23.43
CA ASP A 395 30.10 -12.81 23.00
C ASP A 395 30.24 -12.73 21.47
N PRO A 396 31.12 -11.86 20.93
CA PRO A 396 31.29 -11.70 19.49
C PRO A 396 31.91 -12.93 18.79
N ALA A 397 32.38 -13.94 19.54
CA ALA A 397 32.85 -15.20 18.98
C ALA A 397 31.73 -16.20 18.69
N LEU A 398 30.50 -15.94 19.17
CA LEU A 398 29.34 -16.78 18.96
C LEU A 398 28.42 -16.17 17.89
N LEU A 399 27.82 -17.04 17.08
CA LEU A 399 26.78 -16.70 16.13
C LEU A 399 25.45 -17.33 16.57
N GLU A 400 24.33 -16.80 16.10
CA GLU A 400 23.03 -17.47 16.28
C GLU A 400 23.08 -18.83 15.55
N ALA A 401 22.67 -19.89 16.25
CA ALA A 401 22.61 -21.22 15.66
C ALA A 401 21.41 -21.31 14.70
N PRO A 402 21.43 -22.24 13.72
CA PRO A 402 20.26 -22.48 12.87
C PRO A 402 18.99 -22.68 13.72
N PRO A 403 17.82 -22.22 13.25
CA PRO A 403 16.59 -22.32 14.02
C PRO A 403 16.21 -23.78 14.30
N LEU A 404 15.56 -24.00 15.43
CA LEU A 404 15.05 -25.31 15.86
C LEU A 404 13.58 -25.18 16.23
N TYR A 405 12.76 -24.92 15.22
CA TYR A 405 11.32 -24.84 15.39
C TYR A 405 10.73 -26.21 15.78
N SER A 406 9.69 -26.18 16.60
CA SER A 406 8.79 -27.30 16.85
C SER A 406 7.40 -26.75 17.18
N VAL A 407 6.43 -27.65 17.28
CA VAL A 407 5.07 -27.30 17.69
C VAL A 407 4.92 -27.41 19.21
N TYR A 408 4.36 -26.37 19.81
CA TYR A 408 4.05 -26.29 21.23
C TYR A 408 2.58 -25.95 21.44
N LEU A 409 2.00 -26.48 22.51
CA LEU A 409 0.81 -25.91 23.11
C LEU A 409 1.26 -24.81 24.06
N TYR A 410 0.77 -23.61 23.84
CA TYR A 410 1.11 -22.43 24.62
C TYR A 410 -0.12 -21.86 25.32
N ASP A 411 0.05 -21.50 26.58
CA ASP A 411 -0.95 -20.85 27.42
C ASP A 411 -0.58 -19.37 27.59
N PHE A 412 -1.40 -18.48 27.04
CA PHE A 412 -1.17 -17.04 27.09
C PHE A 412 -1.37 -16.46 28.49
N GLY A 413 -2.21 -17.10 29.32
CA GLY A 413 -2.52 -16.62 30.67
C GLY A 413 -1.41 -16.91 31.67
N ASP A 414 -0.89 -18.13 31.64
CA ASP A 414 0.17 -18.58 32.55
C ASP A 414 1.59 -18.40 31.97
N ASN A 415 1.71 -18.02 30.68
CA ASN A 415 2.98 -17.95 29.94
C ASN A 415 3.77 -19.26 30.00
N THR A 416 3.07 -20.39 29.85
CA THR A 416 3.68 -21.72 29.87
C THR A 416 3.52 -22.41 28.54
N GLN A 417 4.55 -23.15 28.14
CA GLN A 417 4.53 -23.93 26.91
C GLN A 417 4.83 -25.40 27.18
N ARG A 418 4.16 -26.26 26.43
CA ARG A 418 4.36 -27.71 26.46
C ARG A 418 4.65 -28.19 25.04
N PRO A 419 5.79 -28.87 24.78
CA PRO A 419 6.08 -29.40 23.46
C PRO A 419 5.04 -30.45 23.09
N VAL A 420 4.48 -30.35 21.88
CA VAL A 420 3.65 -31.41 21.30
C VAL A 420 4.54 -32.59 20.88
N PHE A 421 5.73 -32.28 20.34
CA PHE A 421 6.78 -33.25 20.07
C PHE A 421 8.16 -32.59 20.19
N THR A 422 9.19 -33.44 20.30
CA THR A 422 10.58 -32.98 20.41
C THR A 422 11.03 -32.39 19.07
N PRO A 423 11.68 -31.20 19.07
CA PRO A 423 12.27 -30.65 17.87
C PRO A 423 13.32 -31.59 17.24
N GLN A 424 13.52 -31.47 15.93
CA GLN A 424 14.53 -32.20 15.17
C GLN A 424 15.49 -31.22 14.47
N GLU A 425 16.80 -31.40 14.68
CA GLU A 425 17.82 -30.60 13.99
C GLU A 425 17.71 -30.71 12.47
N GLY A 426 17.86 -29.58 11.78
CA GLY A 426 17.74 -29.48 10.33
C GLY A 426 16.30 -29.54 9.81
N MET A 427 15.29 -29.62 10.68
CA MET A 427 13.88 -29.53 10.30
C MET A 427 13.24 -28.26 10.84
N PHE A 428 12.40 -27.65 10.01
CA PHE A 428 11.63 -26.45 10.26
C PHE A 428 10.13 -26.80 10.24
N TYR A 429 9.38 -26.27 11.20
CA TYR A 429 7.95 -26.55 11.36
C TYR A 429 7.18 -25.23 11.36
N ARG A 430 6.15 -25.11 10.51
CA ARG A 430 5.31 -23.91 10.33
C ARG A 430 3.84 -24.26 10.11
N ASP A 431 2.99 -23.23 10.01
CA ASP A 431 1.59 -23.34 9.61
C ASP A 431 0.81 -24.37 10.41
N VAL A 432 1.02 -24.36 11.74
CA VAL A 432 0.31 -25.28 12.63
C VAL A 432 -1.15 -24.85 12.77
N VAL A 433 -2.07 -25.81 12.67
CA VAL A 433 -3.49 -25.62 12.93
C VAL A 433 -4.08 -26.76 13.78
N ALA A 434 -5.15 -26.46 14.50
CA ALA A 434 -5.96 -27.46 15.18
C ALA A 434 -7.25 -27.74 14.39
N THR A 435 -7.66 -29.00 14.30
CA THR A 435 -8.94 -29.39 13.68
C THR A 435 -10.06 -29.42 14.73
N GLN A 436 -10.05 -28.41 15.60
CA GLN A 436 -11.08 -28.20 16.61
C GLN A 436 -12.35 -27.65 15.93
N PRO A 437 -13.54 -28.23 16.17
CA PRO A 437 -14.78 -27.64 15.71
C PRO A 437 -14.99 -26.25 16.34
N ARG A 438 -15.27 -25.26 15.51
CA ARG A 438 -15.54 -23.87 15.84
C ARG A 438 -16.96 -23.49 15.43
N THR A 439 -17.47 -22.44 16.04
CA THR A 439 -18.73 -21.82 15.62
C THR A 439 -18.55 -21.20 14.24
N LEU A 440 -19.52 -21.40 13.34
CA LEU A 440 -19.51 -20.71 12.05
C LEU A 440 -19.64 -19.19 12.27
N PRO A 441 -18.80 -18.38 11.60
CA PRO A 441 -19.00 -16.94 11.55
C PRO A 441 -20.36 -16.53 10.99
N THR A 442 -20.72 -15.28 11.22
CA THR A 442 -21.88 -14.67 10.57
C THR A 442 -21.67 -14.68 9.06
N ILE A 443 -22.70 -15.05 8.29
CA ILE A 443 -22.66 -14.95 6.82
C ILE A 443 -22.95 -13.50 6.42
N VAL A 444 -22.00 -12.86 5.76
CA VAL A 444 -22.20 -11.60 5.04
C VAL A 444 -22.48 -11.95 3.57
N PHE A 445 -23.71 -11.69 3.12
CA PHE A 445 -24.12 -11.95 1.75
C PHE A 445 -23.61 -10.85 0.82
N ASP A 446 -23.26 -11.25 -0.40
CA ASP A 446 -22.92 -10.32 -1.47
C ASP A 446 -24.12 -9.40 -1.75
N ALA A 447 -23.84 -8.12 -2.03
CA ALA A 447 -24.89 -7.15 -2.31
C ALA A 447 -25.72 -7.54 -3.54
N VAL A 448 -27.05 -7.47 -3.43
CA VAL A 448 -27.98 -7.72 -4.54
C VAL A 448 -28.33 -6.41 -5.26
N PRO A 449 -27.99 -6.26 -6.55
CA PRO A 449 -28.38 -5.09 -7.34
C PRO A 449 -29.89 -4.84 -7.36
N GLY A 450 -30.29 -3.58 -7.16
CA GLY A 450 -31.69 -3.16 -7.07
C GLY A 450 -32.36 -3.44 -5.72
N VAL A 451 -31.67 -4.10 -4.79
CA VAL A 451 -32.14 -4.37 -3.42
C VAL A 451 -31.22 -3.69 -2.40
N ASP A 452 -29.95 -4.06 -2.40
CA ASP A 452 -28.95 -3.57 -1.44
C ASP A 452 -28.13 -2.41 -2.00
N VAL A 453 -27.92 -2.40 -3.32
CA VAL A 453 -27.19 -1.35 -4.05
C VAL A 453 -27.98 -0.88 -5.28
N ASP A 454 -27.70 0.34 -5.74
CA ASP A 454 -28.38 0.93 -6.90
C ASP A 454 -28.03 0.16 -8.19
N GLN A 455 -29.05 -0.40 -8.85
CA GLN A 455 -28.91 -1.14 -10.11
C GLN A 455 -28.27 -0.28 -11.21
N VAL A 456 -28.58 1.01 -11.27
CA VAL A 456 -28.05 1.90 -12.31
C VAL A 456 -26.53 2.03 -12.19
N LEU A 457 -26.01 2.14 -10.97
CA LEU A 457 -24.57 2.21 -10.72
C LEU A 457 -23.87 0.88 -11.06
N VAL A 458 -24.54 -0.25 -10.78
CA VAL A 458 -24.04 -1.58 -11.16
C VAL A 458 -23.99 -1.73 -12.69
N ASP A 459 -25.06 -1.36 -13.39
CA ASP A 459 -25.14 -1.43 -14.87
C ASP A 459 -24.10 -0.50 -15.54
N GLU A 460 -23.75 0.60 -14.90
CA GLU A 460 -22.74 1.55 -15.36
C GLU A 460 -21.29 1.18 -14.95
N ASN A 461 -21.09 0.11 -14.17
CA ASN A 461 -19.80 -0.29 -13.58
C ASN A 461 -19.12 0.82 -12.76
N VAL A 462 -19.88 1.50 -11.90
CA VAL A 462 -19.35 2.60 -11.06
C VAL A 462 -19.75 2.45 -9.59
N GLY A 463 -18.93 2.98 -8.70
CA GLY A 463 -19.28 3.31 -7.32
C GLY A 463 -19.39 4.83 -7.13
N ILE A 464 -19.72 5.28 -5.91
CA ILE A 464 -19.76 6.70 -5.53
C ILE A 464 -18.70 6.98 -4.47
N LEU A 465 -17.80 7.92 -4.75
CA LEU A 465 -16.96 8.56 -3.75
C LEU A 465 -17.70 9.78 -3.19
N HIS A 466 -17.83 9.85 -1.86
CA HIS A 466 -18.35 11.00 -1.15
C HIS A 466 -17.33 11.49 -0.11
N ILE A 467 -16.92 12.76 -0.20
CA ILE A 467 -16.05 13.43 0.76
C ILE A 467 -16.87 14.52 1.45
N ALA A 468 -16.99 14.47 2.77
CA ALA A 468 -17.84 15.42 3.50
C ALA A 468 -17.29 16.85 3.42
N SER A 469 -15.98 17.06 3.50
CA SER A 469 -15.34 18.30 3.05
C SER A 469 -13.85 18.12 2.76
N VAL A 470 -13.35 18.66 1.65
CA VAL A 470 -11.91 18.73 1.38
C VAL A 470 -11.16 19.75 2.24
N TYR A 471 -11.89 20.56 3.02
CA TYR A 471 -11.34 21.53 3.98
C TYR A 471 -11.29 20.96 5.40
N ASP A 472 -11.76 19.74 5.60
CA ASP A 472 -11.60 18.96 6.83
C ASP A 472 -10.28 18.18 6.75
N PHE A 473 -9.33 18.52 7.62
CA PHE A 473 -8.05 17.84 7.79
C PHE A 473 -8.01 17.23 9.19
N ASP A 474 -8.28 15.93 9.30
CA ASP A 474 -8.32 15.20 10.57
C ASP A 474 -9.24 15.86 11.63
N SER A 475 -10.48 16.20 11.23
CA SER A 475 -11.47 16.94 12.03
C SER A 475 -11.13 18.41 12.31
N GLN A 476 -10.13 18.98 11.62
CA GLN A 476 -9.74 20.39 11.75
C GLN A 476 -9.99 21.15 10.45
N TYR A 477 -10.58 22.34 10.56
CA TYR A 477 -10.76 23.21 9.40
C TYR A 477 -9.41 23.78 8.93
N ASN A 478 -9.08 23.57 7.66
CA ASN A 478 -7.95 24.20 7.00
C ASN A 478 -8.45 25.06 5.84
N ALA A 479 -8.27 26.39 5.92
CA ALA A 479 -8.73 27.31 4.89
C ALA A 479 -8.00 27.17 3.53
N LEU A 480 -6.91 26.38 3.45
CA LEU A 480 -6.08 26.20 2.25
C LEU A 480 -5.56 27.53 1.67
N GLY A 481 -5.29 28.50 2.55
CA GLY A 481 -4.87 29.86 2.20
C GLY A 481 -6.02 30.82 1.83
N GLY A 482 -7.28 30.37 1.90
CA GLY A 482 -8.48 31.17 1.68
C GLY A 482 -8.86 32.04 2.88
N PRO A 483 -9.81 32.99 2.70
CA PRO A 483 -10.19 33.94 3.75
C PRO A 483 -11.30 33.44 4.69
N ALA A 484 -11.96 32.32 4.38
CA ALA A 484 -13.06 31.80 5.18
C ALA A 484 -12.55 31.25 6.52
N ALA A 485 -13.20 31.61 7.61
CA ALA A 485 -12.78 31.22 8.96
C ALA A 485 -13.24 29.81 9.38
N ASP A 486 -14.31 29.31 8.76
CA ASP A 486 -14.90 27.99 8.99
C ASP A 486 -15.76 27.54 7.79
N LEU A 487 -16.26 26.30 7.84
CA LEU A 487 -17.11 25.74 6.78
C LEU A 487 -18.43 26.49 6.58
N SER A 488 -19.01 27.09 7.63
CA SER A 488 -20.28 27.81 7.51
C SER A 488 -20.10 29.12 6.73
N MET A 489 -18.98 29.81 6.95
CA MET A 489 -18.58 30.97 6.17
C MET A 489 -18.21 30.57 4.74
N LEU A 490 -17.51 29.44 4.57
CA LEU A 490 -17.13 28.91 3.24
C LEU A 490 -18.35 28.58 2.37
N ALA A 491 -19.38 27.97 2.98
CA ALA A 491 -20.61 27.54 2.31
C ALA A 491 -21.55 28.68 1.91
N ASP A 492 -21.42 29.84 2.56
CA ASP A 492 -22.31 30.99 2.34
C ASP A 492 -21.81 31.87 1.17
N PRO A 493 -22.47 31.85 -0.01
CA PRO A 493 -22.04 32.63 -1.15
C PRO A 493 -22.09 34.15 -0.91
N GLN A 494 -22.85 34.67 0.06
CA GLN A 494 -22.80 36.10 0.40
C GLN A 494 -21.47 36.49 1.05
N GLN A 495 -20.84 35.58 1.78
CA GLN A 495 -19.61 35.84 2.54
C GLN A 495 -18.36 35.48 1.75
N ILE A 496 -18.40 34.38 0.99
CA ILE A 496 -17.28 33.85 0.23
C ILE A 496 -17.67 33.72 -1.24
N LEU A 497 -16.95 34.46 -2.09
CA LEU A 497 -17.05 34.32 -3.55
C LEU A 497 -16.38 33.03 -4.01
N ALA A 498 -16.78 32.50 -5.16
CA ALA A 498 -16.15 31.32 -5.72
C ALA A 498 -14.61 31.48 -5.87
N ASP A 499 -14.16 32.65 -6.33
CA ASP A 499 -12.73 32.97 -6.50
C ASP A 499 -11.95 33.11 -5.18
N GLN A 500 -12.64 33.16 -4.04
CA GLN A 500 -12.05 33.15 -2.71
C GLN A 500 -11.94 31.74 -2.12
N ARG A 501 -12.50 30.71 -2.78
CA ARG A 501 -12.34 29.29 -2.39
C ARG A 501 -11.09 28.71 -3.07
N PRO A 502 -10.05 28.31 -2.32
CA PRO A 502 -8.86 27.72 -2.94
C PRO A 502 -9.13 26.38 -3.64
N ALA A 503 -9.86 25.46 -3.01
CA ALA A 503 -10.24 24.18 -3.60
C ALA A 503 -11.50 24.35 -4.45
N ARG A 504 -11.44 23.94 -5.71
CA ARG A 504 -12.51 24.11 -6.70
C ARG A 504 -12.91 22.82 -7.41
N PHE A 505 -11.96 21.92 -7.63
CA PHE A 505 -12.22 20.65 -8.30
C PHE A 505 -11.48 19.49 -7.63
N LEU A 506 -12.06 18.30 -7.73
CA LEU A 506 -11.40 17.05 -7.42
C LEU A 506 -11.00 16.37 -8.72
N ARG A 507 -9.72 15.97 -8.84
CA ARG A 507 -9.21 15.11 -9.92
C ARG A 507 -9.14 13.67 -9.41
N LEU A 508 -9.65 12.74 -10.22
CA LEU A 508 -9.57 11.29 -9.99
C LEU A 508 -8.42 10.72 -10.84
N VAL A 509 -7.47 10.01 -10.23
CA VAL A 509 -6.24 9.53 -10.90
C VAL A 509 -6.13 8.02 -10.74
N LYS A 510 -5.97 7.29 -11.84
CA LYS A 510 -5.80 5.84 -11.88
C LYS A 510 -4.32 5.47 -11.88
N ALA A 511 -3.98 4.37 -11.21
CA ALA A 511 -2.71 3.68 -11.46
C ALA A 511 -2.65 3.14 -12.89
N VAL A 512 -1.50 3.20 -13.54
CA VAL A 512 -1.25 2.40 -14.74
C VAL A 512 -0.40 1.22 -14.34
N SER A 513 -1.06 0.07 -14.26
CA SER A 513 -0.41 -1.21 -13.99
C SER A 513 0.64 -1.53 -15.04
N LEU A 514 1.79 -2.06 -14.60
CA LEU A 514 2.91 -2.37 -15.48
C LEU A 514 2.92 -3.87 -15.83
N PRO A 515 3.09 -4.22 -17.12
CA PRO A 515 3.28 -5.61 -17.51
C PRO A 515 4.73 -6.04 -17.28
N ASP A 516 4.96 -7.35 -17.36
CA ASP A 516 6.30 -7.93 -17.44
C ASP A 516 7.04 -7.53 -18.74
N ASP A 517 8.38 -7.61 -18.69
CA ASP A 517 9.28 -7.18 -19.78
C ASP A 517 9.10 -7.99 -21.08
N THR A 518 8.54 -9.20 -20.98
CA THR A 518 8.20 -10.04 -22.13
C THR A 518 7.04 -9.48 -22.95
N ILE A 519 6.22 -8.61 -22.38
CA ILE A 519 5.09 -7.95 -23.04
C ILE A 519 5.49 -6.58 -23.56
N VAL A 520 6.09 -5.75 -22.70
CA VAL A 520 6.65 -4.43 -23.07
C VAL A 520 7.92 -4.18 -22.29
N ASN A 521 9.03 -3.99 -23.00
CA ASN A 521 10.30 -3.64 -22.39
C ASN A 521 10.37 -2.12 -22.09
N LEU A 522 10.21 -1.77 -20.83
CA LEU A 522 10.26 -0.38 -20.36
C LEU A 522 11.64 -0.06 -19.77
N MET A 523 12.32 0.92 -20.36
CA MET A 523 13.54 1.50 -19.81
C MET A 523 13.21 2.72 -18.93
N GLY A 524 14.11 3.07 -18.00
CA GLY A 524 13.89 4.21 -17.09
C GLY A 524 13.59 5.55 -17.79
N ALA A 525 14.07 5.73 -19.03
CA ALA A 525 13.75 6.89 -19.84
C ALA A 525 12.26 6.97 -20.24
N ASN A 526 11.53 5.85 -20.35
CA ASN A 526 10.11 5.87 -20.69
C ASN A 526 9.23 6.49 -19.60
N PHE A 527 9.68 6.42 -18.34
CA PHE A 527 9.04 7.08 -17.22
C PHE A 527 9.41 8.56 -17.21
N GLY A 528 10.65 8.94 -16.92
CA GLY A 528 11.03 10.35 -16.86
C GLY A 528 11.75 10.75 -15.57
N PRO A 529 11.49 11.96 -15.03
CA PRO A 529 12.18 12.45 -13.84
C PRO A 529 11.80 11.69 -12.56
N ASN A 530 10.68 10.95 -12.55
CA ASN A 530 10.19 10.25 -11.37
C ASN A 530 9.63 8.86 -11.70
N ARG A 531 10.51 7.85 -11.79
CA ARG A 531 10.10 6.45 -12.01
C ARG A 531 9.25 5.90 -10.86
N SER A 532 9.58 6.22 -9.60
CA SER A 532 8.89 5.65 -8.43
C SER A 532 7.43 6.07 -8.32
N LEU A 533 7.02 7.16 -8.98
CA LEU A 533 5.61 7.55 -9.03
C LEU A 533 4.77 6.65 -9.96
N GLY A 534 5.40 5.94 -10.89
CA GLY A 534 4.76 5.15 -11.92
C GLY A 534 4.03 5.98 -12.98
N MET A 535 3.53 5.28 -14.00
CA MET A 535 2.64 5.84 -15.03
C MET A 535 1.22 6.04 -14.48
N ARG A 536 0.53 7.11 -14.91
CA ARG A 536 -0.80 7.49 -14.38
C ARG A 536 -1.74 8.01 -15.45
N GLU A 537 -3.02 7.72 -15.26
CA GLU A 537 -4.12 8.22 -16.10
C GLU A 537 -5.09 9.04 -15.27
N ILE A 538 -5.71 10.06 -15.86
CA ILE A 538 -6.76 10.82 -15.17
C ILE A 538 -8.13 10.25 -15.60
N LEU A 539 -8.96 9.90 -14.63
CA LEU A 539 -10.31 9.35 -14.83
C LEU A 539 -11.33 10.47 -15.10
N GLY A 540 -11.11 11.65 -14.52
CA GLY A 540 -11.96 12.81 -14.71
C GLY A 540 -11.93 13.77 -13.52
N TYR A 541 -12.84 14.73 -13.58
CA TYR A 541 -12.99 15.85 -12.66
C TYR A 541 -14.41 15.91 -12.08
N ALA A 542 -14.50 16.31 -10.81
CA ALA A 542 -15.74 16.70 -10.17
C ALA A 542 -15.61 18.10 -9.55
N PRO A 543 -16.70 18.90 -9.54
CA PRO A 543 -16.72 20.16 -8.80
C PRO A 543 -16.66 19.91 -7.29
N ILE A 544 -16.07 20.86 -6.57
CA ILE A 544 -16.13 20.95 -5.12
C ILE A 544 -17.20 21.98 -4.74
N GLU A 545 -18.19 21.55 -3.97
CA GLU A 545 -19.32 22.39 -3.58
C GLU A 545 -18.90 23.47 -2.56
N PRO A 546 -19.73 24.51 -2.31
CA PRO A 546 -19.34 25.63 -1.44
C PRO A 546 -18.94 25.23 -0.01
N ASP A 547 -19.53 24.19 0.57
CA ASP A 547 -19.13 23.65 1.88
C ASP A 547 -17.88 22.74 1.83
N GLY A 548 -17.25 22.62 0.66
CA GLY A 548 -16.10 21.77 0.41
C GLY A 548 -16.43 20.30 0.13
N SER A 549 -17.71 19.92 0.13
CA SER A 549 -18.11 18.53 -0.12
C SER A 549 -17.98 18.12 -1.60
N VAL A 550 -17.77 16.82 -1.82
CA VAL A 550 -17.67 16.22 -3.16
C VAL A 550 -18.47 14.93 -3.18
N ARG A 551 -19.24 14.68 -4.24
CA ARG A 551 -19.91 13.41 -4.48
C ARG A 551 -19.90 13.05 -5.96
N VAL A 552 -19.22 11.97 -6.32
CA VAL A 552 -18.87 11.68 -7.73
C VAL A 552 -18.82 10.18 -8.02
N LYS A 553 -19.20 9.78 -9.24
CA LYS A 553 -19.01 8.41 -9.75
C LYS A 553 -17.52 8.12 -9.97
N VAL A 554 -17.10 6.92 -9.60
CA VAL A 554 -15.76 6.38 -9.87
C VAL A 554 -15.90 5.00 -10.52
N PRO A 555 -15.04 4.63 -11.49
CA PRO A 555 -15.04 3.28 -12.05
C PRO A 555 -14.90 2.22 -10.94
N ALA A 556 -15.74 1.20 -10.97
CA ALA A 556 -15.64 0.07 -10.06
C ALA A 556 -14.42 -0.80 -10.40
N ASN A 557 -13.88 -1.51 -9.41
CA ASN A 557 -12.80 -2.50 -9.58
C ASN A 557 -11.51 -1.92 -10.17
N VAL A 558 -11.29 -0.61 -9.97
CA VAL A 558 -10.13 0.12 -10.47
C VAL A 558 -9.43 0.80 -9.28
N PRO A 559 -8.11 0.65 -9.13
CA PRO A 559 -7.35 1.38 -8.12
C PRO A 559 -7.19 2.84 -8.54
N PHE A 560 -7.58 3.76 -7.66
CA PHE A 560 -7.48 5.19 -7.92
C PHE A 560 -7.06 6.00 -6.68
N THR A 561 -6.57 7.19 -6.93
CA THR A 561 -6.27 8.24 -5.95
C THR A 561 -6.97 9.53 -6.33
N ILE A 562 -6.87 10.53 -5.46
CA ILE A 562 -7.53 11.83 -5.63
C ILE A 562 -6.54 12.99 -5.51
N SER A 563 -6.89 14.12 -6.11
CA SER A 563 -6.15 15.38 -5.98
C SER A 563 -7.11 16.56 -5.90
N VAL A 564 -6.94 17.40 -4.88
CA VAL A 564 -7.69 18.65 -4.71
C VAL A 564 -7.02 19.74 -5.55
N LEU A 565 -7.80 20.44 -6.36
CA LEU A 565 -7.33 21.40 -7.35
C LEU A 565 -7.84 22.82 -7.11
N ASP A 566 -7.06 23.82 -7.53
CA ASP A 566 -7.50 25.20 -7.64
C ASP A 566 -8.38 25.48 -8.87
N LYS A 567 -8.77 26.74 -9.04
CA LYS A 567 -9.60 27.18 -10.18
C LYS A 567 -8.91 27.00 -11.52
N GLU A 568 -7.58 27.01 -11.56
CA GLU A 568 -6.77 26.76 -12.76
C GLU A 568 -6.53 25.27 -13.03
N GLY A 569 -7.05 24.37 -12.19
CA GLY A 569 -6.88 22.92 -12.34
C GLY A 569 -5.54 22.39 -11.85
N ARG A 570 -4.83 23.12 -11.00
CA ARG A 570 -3.53 22.73 -10.43
C ARG A 570 -3.72 22.11 -9.06
N ARG A 571 -2.99 21.03 -8.74
CA ARG A 571 -3.02 20.39 -7.42
C ARG A 571 -2.53 21.35 -6.34
N ILE A 572 -3.37 21.62 -5.34
CA ILE A 572 -3.06 22.54 -4.21
C ILE A 572 -2.58 21.83 -2.94
N GLY A 573 -2.73 20.51 -2.86
CA GLY A 573 -2.31 19.69 -1.72
C GLY A 573 -1.15 18.75 -2.03
N GLN A 574 -0.75 17.99 -1.01
CA GLN A 574 0.10 16.81 -1.19
C GLN A 574 -0.64 15.76 -2.03
N ARG A 575 0.12 14.84 -2.63
CA ARG A 575 -0.46 13.73 -3.38
C ARG A 575 -1.10 12.73 -2.40
N HIS A 576 -2.23 12.15 -2.80
CA HIS A 576 -2.81 11.03 -2.09
C HIS A 576 -2.08 9.75 -2.52
N ASP A 577 -1.15 9.27 -1.70
CA ASP A 577 -0.29 8.11 -1.96
C ASP A 577 -0.86 6.84 -1.31
N ASN A 578 -2.12 6.51 -1.65
CA ASN A 578 -2.79 5.27 -1.26
C ASN A 578 -3.84 4.89 -2.32
N TRP A 579 -4.01 3.59 -2.60
CA TRP A 579 -4.93 3.08 -3.61
C TRP A 579 -6.33 2.81 -3.02
N LEU A 580 -7.29 3.64 -3.39
CA LEU A 580 -8.71 3.40 -3.14
C LEU A 580 -9.29 2.46 -4.19
N GLN A 581 -10.30 1.68 -3.81
CA GLN A 581 -11.12 0.89 -4.72
C GLN A 581 -12.58 0.89 -4.24
N LEU A 582 -13.52 0.79 -5.18
CA LEU A 582 -14.93 0.57 -4.91
C LEU A 582 -15.46 -0.56 -5.78
N ARG A 583 -16.47 -1.27 -5.29
CA ARG A 583 -17.33 -2.16 -6.08
C ARG A 583 -18.42 -1.39 -6.80
N ALA A 584 -19.00 -2.02 -7.81
CA ALA A 584 -20.11 -1.43 -8.55
C ALA A 584 -21.33 -1.27 -7.62
N GLY A 585 -21.93 -0.08 -7.60
CA GLY A 585 -23.01 0.27 -6.68
C GLY A 585 -22.58 0.65 -5.25
N GLU A 586 -21.28 0.52 -4.90
CA GLU A 586 -20.78 0.89 -3.58
C GLU A 586 -20.77 2.41 -3.37
N VAL A 587 -20.98 2.85 -2.13
CA VAL A 587 -20.75 4.24 -1.72
C VAL A 587 -19.66 4.28 -0.65
N MET A 588 -18.53 4.90 -0.98
CA MET A 588 -17.45 5.18 -0.02
C MET A 588 -17.63 6.58 0.56
N ASN A 589 -17.55 6.69 1.88
CA ASN A 589 -17.61 7.97 2.59
C ASN A 589 -16.27 8.30 3.23
N CYS A 590 -15.77 9.50 2.97
CA CYS A 590 -14.58 10.07 3.62
C CYS A 590 -15.01 11.31 4.40
N SER A 591 -14.56 11.44 5.64
CA SER A 591 -14.80 12.65 6.44
C SER A 591 -14.10 13.88 5.81
N GLY A 592 -12.84 13.71 5.42
CA GLY A 592 -12.04 14.77 4.83
C GLY A 592 -10.74 14.28 4.21
N CYS A 593 -9.76 15.18 4.16
CA CYS A 593 -8.40 14.93 3.73
C CYS A 593 -7.49 14.66 4.94
N HIS A 594 -6.34 14.04 4.68
CA HIS A 594 -5.32 13.78 5.70
C HIS A 594 -4.34 14.94 5.81
N ASP A 595 -3.92 15.30 7.03
CA ASP A 595 -2.74 16.13 7.28
C ASP A 595 -1.56 15.24 7.68
N PRO A 596 -0.56 15.01 6.80
CA PRO A 596 0.60 14.19 7.13
C PRO A 596 1.41 14.72 8.32
N ALA A 597 1.28 16.00 8.65
CA ALA A 597 1.96 16.62 9.79
C ALA A 597 1.21 16.43 11.13
N SER A 598 -0.01 15.88 11.12
CA SER A 598 -0.80 15.67 12.33
C SER A 598 -0.25 14.56 13.24
N GLY A 599 0.57 13.66 12.66
CA GLY A 599 1.07 12.47 13.35
C GLY A 599 -0.01 11.41 13.60
N MET A 600 -1.18 11.56 12.98
CA MET A 600 -2.28 10.61 13.04
C MET A 600 -2.42 9.88 11.71
N SER A 601 -2.87 8.63 11.76
CA SER A 601 -3.31 7.88 10.58
C SER A 601 -4.68 8.37 10.09
N HIS A 602 -4.94 8.14 8.80
CA HIS A 602 -6.20 8.43 8.13
C HIS A 602 -6.63 7.22 7.28
N GLY A 603 -7.92 7.10 6.98
CA GLY A 603 -8.47 6.01 6.16
C GLY A 603 -9.28 4.97 6.93
N ASN A 604 -9.33 5.05 8.26
CA ASN A 604 -10.28 4.33 9.10
C ASN A 604 -11.48 5.24 9.44
N PRO A 605 -12.73 4.84 9.14
CA PRO A 605 -13.92 5.68 9.36
C PRO A 605 -14.18 6.00 10.84
N ASN A 606 -13.60 5.23 11.76
CA ASN A 606 -13.74 5.48 13.20
C ASN A 606 -12.64 6.41 13.75
N ALA A 607 -11.65 6.82 12.96
CA ALA A 607 -10.55 7.67 13.41
C ALA A 607 -11.01 9.11 13.71
N PHE A 608 -11.92 9.65 12.89
CA PHE A 608 -12.29 11.06 12.90
C PHE A 608 -13.79 11.26 12.71
N ALA A 609 -14.37 12.22 13.44
CA ALA A 609 -15.72 12.68 13.17
C ALA A 609 -15.66 13.72 12.04
N PRO A 610 -16.57 13.67 11.05
CA PRO A 610 -16.59 14.68 9.99
C PRO A 610 -16.90 16.05 10.55
N LEU A 611 -16.10 17.05 10.17
CA LEU A 611 -16.33 18.45 10.49
C LEU A 611 -17.59 18.97 9.80
N ASN A 612 -17.82 18.56 8.55
CA ASN A 612 -19.07 18.84 7.84
C ASN A 612 -20.14 17.82 8.23
N THR A 613 -21.03 18.23 9.14
CA THR A 613 -22.16 17.41 9.60
C THR A 613 -23.40 17.52 8.70
N GLY A 614 -23.32 18.31 7.63
CA GLY A 614 -24.43 18.53 6.70
C GLY A 614 -25.57 19.38 7.28
N ALA A 615 -26.72 19.32 6.63
CA ALA A 615 -27.89 20.08 6.99
C ALA A 615 -28.50 19.64 8.35
N PRO A 616 -28.96 20.58 9.19
CA PRO A 616 -29.42 20.25 10.54
C PRO A 616 -30.82 19.60 10.61
N PHE A 617 -31.64 19.69 9.56
CA PHE A 617 -33.00 19.13 9.51
C PHE A 617 -33.51 19.01 8.07
N ASP A 618 -34.59 18.27 7.86
CA ASP A 618 -35.18 18.05 6.53
C ASP A 618 -35.76 19.32 5.90
N GLY A 619 -35.53 19.51 4.61
CA GLY A 619 -35.95 20.70 3.86
C GLY A 619 -35.13 21.95 4.17
N TYR A 620 -33.92 21.79 4.74
CA TYR A 620 -33.02 22.91 5.01
C TYR A 620 -32.55 23.56 3.71
N THR A 621 -32.48 24.89 3.69
CA THR A 621 -31.86 25.65 2.60
C THR A 621 -30.61 26.32 3.17
N PHE A 622 -29.46 26.08 2.55
CA PHE A 622 -28.21 26.70 2.98
C PHE A 622 -28.31 28.23 2.86
N PRO A 623 -27.72 29.01 3.78
CA PRO A 623 -27.84 30.46 3.78
C PRO A 623 -27.45 31.07 2.43
N ASN A 624 -28.28 32.00 1.93
CA ASN A 624 -28.03 32.74 0.68
C ASN A 624 -27.90 31.89 -0.58
N THR A 625 -28.36 30.64 -0.54
CA THR A 625 -28.36 29.71 -1.68
C THR A 625 -29.71 29.56 -2.36
N GLU A 626 -29.70 29.07 -3.60
CA GLU A 626 -30.87 28.75 -4.42
C GLU A 626 -31.77 27.72 -3.71
N ALA A 627 -33.02 28.11 -3.43
CA ALA A 627 -33.97 27.29 -2.67
C ALA A 627 -34.36 25.96 -3.35
N ALA A 628 -34.01 25.78 -4.63
CA ALA A 628 -34.22 24.52 -5.35
C ALA A 628 -33.35 23.37 -4.82
N PHE A 629 -32.19 23.68 -4.23
CA PHE A 629 -31.26 22.70 -3.65
C PHE A 629 -31.48 22.55 -2.14
N PHE A 630 -32.71 22.22 -1.75
CA PHE A 630 -33.02 21.91 -0.35
C PHE A 630 -32.40 20.57 0.07
N ALA A 631 -31.98 20.47 1.32
CA ALA A 631 -31.23 19.37 1.92
C ALA A 631 -32.08 18.59 2.93
N ASP A 632 -31.88 17.27 2.99
CA ASP A 632 -32.40 16.44 4.08
C ASP A 632 -31.43 16.48 5.27
N ALA A 633 -31.87 16.09 6.47
CA ALA A 633 -31.00 16.12 7.65
C ALA A 633 -29.73 15.27 7.42
N GLY A 634 -28.55 15.88 7.60
CA GLY A 634 -27.24 15.28 7.38
C GLY A 634 -26.69 15.43 5.96
N ASP A 635 -27.47 15.92 4.99
CA ASP A 635 -26.97 16.14 3.62
C ASP A 635 -25.91 17.25 3.62
N THR A 636 -24.73 16.95 3.08
CA THR A 636 -23.80 17.98 2.58
C THR A 636 -24.37 18.68 1.35
N MET A 637 -23.77 19.79 0.93
CA MET A 637 -24.19 20.47 -0.30
C MET A 637 -24.06 19.54 -1.53
N ALA A 638 -23.03 18.68 -1.59
CA ALA A 638 -22.88 17.70 -2.67
C ALA A 638 -23.97 16.61 -2.66
N GLN A 639 -24.38 16.13 -1.48
CA GLN A 639 -25.51 15.19 -1.38
C GLN A 639 -26.82 15.86 -1.80
N ALA A 640 -27.10 17.07 -1.33
CA ALA A 640 -28.29 17.83 -1.72
C ALA A 640 -28.32 18.09 -3.23
N ARG A 641 -27.19 18.52 -3.82
CA ARG A 641 -27.08 18.76 -5.26
C ARG A 641 -27.34 17.49 -6.07
N THR A 642 -26.66 16.41 -5.76
CA THR A 642 -26.75 15.17 -6.55
C THR A 642 -28.08 14.44 -6.40
N ARG A 643 -28.80 14.64 -5.29
CA ARG A 643 -30.18 14.17 -5.12
C ARG A 643 -31.16 14.92 -6.02
N ILE A 644 -30.98 16.24 -6.19
CA ILE A 644 -31.85 17.10 -7.00
C ILE A 644 -31.47 17.06 -8.49
N ASP A 645 -30.18 17.03 -8.78
CA ASP A 645 -29.58 16.91 -10.10
C ASP A 645 -28.60 15.73 -10.14
N PRO A 646 -29.09 14.52 -10.47
CA PRO A 646 -28.25 13.33 -10.57
C PRO A 646 -27.14 13.41 -11.63
N THR A 647 -27.22 14.35 -12.58
CA THR A 647 -26.17 14.51 -13.60
C THR A 647 -24.86 15.02 -12.98
N ALA A 648 -24.93 15.72 -11.85
CA ALA A 648 -23.78 16.21 -11.09
C ALA A 648 -22.90 15.10 -10.50
N LEU A 649 -23.38 13.85 -10.46
CA LEU A 649 -22.57 12.68 -10.08
C LEU A 649 -21.54 12.31 -11.17
N THR A 650 -21.75 12.74 -12.41
CA THR A 650 -20.96 12.29 -13.56
C THR A 650 -19.66 13.12 -13.66
N PRO A 651 -18.48 12.49 -13.65
CA PRO A 651 -17.23 13.18 -13.92
C PRO A 651 -17.18 13.78 -15.33
N SER A 652 -16.23 14.67 -15.53
CA SER A 652 -15.89 15.22 -16.85
C SER A 652 -14.40 15.07 -17.14
N VAL A 653 -13.99 14.96 -18.40
CA VAL A 653 -12.57 15.07 -18.79
C VAL A 653 -12.09 16.53 -18.90
N ASP A 654 -13.05 17.44 -19.00
CA ASP A 654 -12.86 18.89 -19.01
C ASP A 654 -13.21 19.49 -17.66
N ILE A 655 -12.76 20.73 -17.42
CA ILE A 655 -13.12 21.48 -16.22
C ILE A 655 -14.28 22.42 -16.56
N PHE A 656 -15.37 22.31 -15.79
CA PHE A 656 -16.56 23.16 -15.91
C PHE A 656 -16.91 23.78 -14.56
N TYR A 657 -17.05 25.10 -14.53
CA TYR A 657 -17.59 25.80 -13.38
C TYR A 657 -18.84 26.59 -13.75
N ASP A 658 -19.92 26.31 -13.02
CA ASP A 658 -21.15 27.10 -13.00
C ASP A 658 -21.54 27.38 -11.55
N ASP A 659 -21.92 28.62 -11.25
CA ASP A 659 -22.48 28.97 -9.94
C ASP A 659 -23.96 28.60 -9.87
N VAL A 660 -24.20 27.35 -9.49
CA VAL A 660 -25.55 26.81 -9.28
C VAL A 660 -26.12 27.16 -7.90
N TRP A 661 -25.33 27.71 -6.98
CA TRP A 661 -25.72 27.86 -5.58
C TRP A 661 -26.16 29.26 -5.22
N THR A 662 -25.55 30.32 -5.73
CA THR A 662 -25.86 31.69 -5.27
C THR A 662 -27.29 32.11 -5.63
N ASP A 663 -28.14 32.40 -4.64
CA ASP A 663 -29.41 33.11 -4.89
C ASP A 663 -29.13 34.62 -4.93
N GLU A 664 -29.35 35.26 -6.07
CA GLU A 664 -28.97 36.67 -6.26
C GLU A 664 -29.74 37.65 -5.36
N VAL A 665 -30.97 37.28 -4.99
CA VAL A 665 -31.85 38.11 -4.15
C VAL A 665 -31.48 37.94 -2.69
N ALA A 666 -31.32 36.70 -2.22
CA ALA A 666 -30.98 36.40 -0.83
C ALA A 666 -29.54 36.85 -0.50
N SER A 667 -28.58 36.53 -1.38
CA SER A 667 -27.18 36.94 -1.19
C SER A 667 -26.96 38.44 -1.40
N GLY A 668 -27.83 39.11 -2.17
CA GLY A 668 -27.67 40.52 -2.53
C GLY A 668 -26.51 40.77 -3.51
N ARG A 669 -26.04 39.74 -4.23
CA ARG A 669 -25.01 39.84 -5.27
C ARG A 669 -25.36 38.99 -6.50
N LEU A 670 -24.67 39.21 -7.61
CA LEU A 670 -24.81 38.36 -8.80
C LEU A 670 -24.10 37.01 -8.59
N LYS A 671 -24.52 36.01 -9.36
CA LYS A 671 -23.82 34.72 -9.48
C LYS A 671 -22.36 34.91 -9.93
N ASP A 672 -21.47 34.06 -9.43
CA ASP A 672 -20.08 34.02 -9.88
C ASP A 672 -20.01 33.64 -11.37
N THR A 673 -19.00 34.15 -12.09
CA THR A 673 -18.89 33.95 -13.54
C THR A 673 -18.50 32.52 -13.87
N SER A 674 -19.29 31.87 -14.73
CA SER A 674 -18.99 30.55 -15.27
C SER A 674 -17.74 30.55 -16.15
N PHE A 675 -17.02 29.43 -16.16
CA PHE A 675 -15.88 29.20 -17.07
C PHE A 675 -15.70 27.71 -17.37
N SER A 676 -14.97 27.43 -18.45
CA SER A 676 -14.63 26.07 -18.84
C SER A 676 -13.24 25.99 -19.46
N TYR A 677 -12.57 24.84 -19.29
CA TYR A 677 -11.31 24.51 -19.94
C TYR A 677 -11.49 23.20 -20.71
N LEU A 678 -11.66 23.32 -22.02
CA LEU A 678 -12.03 22.20 -22.89
C LEU A 678 -10.84 21.71 -23.68
N TYR A 679 -10.67 20.39 -23.79
CA TYR A 679 -9.71 19.84 -24.75
C TYR A 679 -10.08 20.13 -26.21
N ALA A 680 -11.36 20.38 -26.48
CA ALA A 680 -11.83 20.84 -27.79
C ALA A 680 -11.27 22.22 -28.20
N ASP A 681 -10.76 23.01 -27.23
CA ASP A 681 -10.15 24.32 -27.47
C ASP A 681 -8.63 24.24 -27.73
N LEU A 682 -8.02 23.05 -27.68
CA LEU A 682 -6.62 22.86 -28.06
C LEU A 682 -6.43 23.09 -29.58
N ASP A 683 -5.26 23.59 -29.96
CA ASP A 683 -4.90 23.67 -31.38
C ASP A 683 -4.91 22.27 -32.00
N PRO A 684 -5.43 22.08 -33.24
CA PRO A 684 -5.48 20.78 -33.90
C PRO A 684 -4.13 20.05 -34.04
N VAL A 685 -2.99 20.74 -33.91
CA VAL A 685 -1.66 20.07 -33.89
C VAL A 685 -1.36 19.37 -32.56
N VAL A 686 -2.03 19.75 -31.47
CA VAL A 686 -1.90 19.13 -30.16
C VAL A 686 -2.90 17.99 -30.05
N THR A 687 -2.43 16.78 -29.77
CA THR A 687 -3.34 15.64 -29.60
C THR A 687 -4.10 15.78 -28.29
N ALA A 688 -5.43 15.88 -28.36
CA ALA A 688 -6.26 15.88 -27.15
C ALA A 688 -6.05 14.56 -26.38
N PRO A 689 -5.80 14.62 -25.05
CA PRO A 689 -5.43 13.44 -24.26
C PRO A 689 -6.62 12.52 -23.95
N ALA A 690 -7.83 12.89 -24.35
CA ALA A 690 -9.05 12.11 -24.18
C ALA A 690 -9.84 12.04 -25.49
N SER A 691 -10.50 10.90 -25.72
CA SER A 691 -11.30 10.68 -26.93
C SER A 691 -12.48 11.67 -27.04
N THR A 692 -12.90 11.99 -28.26
CA THR A 692 -14.06 12.86 -28.51
C THR A 692 -15.35 12.32 -27.87
N ASN A 693 -15.49 10.99 -27.75
CA ASN A 693 -16.62 10.41 -27.03
C ASN A 693 -16.59 10.82 -25.56
N CYS A 694 -15.44 10.70 -24.89
CA CYS A 694 -15.28 11.08 -23.49
C CYS A 694 -15.44 12.58 -23.23
N GLN A 695 -15.10 13.43 -24.20
CA GLN A 695 -15.35 14.88 -24.13
C GLN A 695 -16.84 15.23 -24.18
N SER A 696 -17.69 14.34 -24.70
CA SER A 696 -19.14 14.58 -24.83
C SER A 696 -20.00 13.76 -23.88
N ASN A 697 -19.56 12.55 -23.53
CA ASN A 697 -20.28 11.58 -22.71
C ASN A 697 -19.26 10.76 -21.91
N TRP A 698 -19.05 11.13 -20.65
CA TRP A 698 -18.18 10.37 -19.77
C TRP A 698 -18.81 9.00 -19.43
N ASN A 699 -17.97 7.97 -19.36
CA ASN A 699 -18.29 6.65 -18.81
C ASN A 699 -17.07 6.06 -18.10
N TYR A 700 -17.22 4.87 -17.49
CA TYR A 700 -16.16 4.24 -16.70
C TYR A 700 -14.86 3.91 -17.47
N LEU A 701 -14.90 3.92 -18.82
CA LEU A 701 -13.75 3.69 -19.70
C LEU A 701 -13.00 4.97 -20.09
N CYS A 702 -13.52 6.14 -19.73
CA CYS A 702 -12.88 7.39 -20.10
C CYS A 702 -11.54 7.60 -19.39
N ARG A 703 -10.49 7.81 -20.18
CA ARG A 703 -9.12 8.10 -19.72
C ARG A 703 -8.61 9.37 -20.38
N ILE A 704 -7.87 10.14 -19.60
CA ILE A 704 -6.98 11.20 -20.06
C ILE A 704 -5.56 10.63 -19.96
N ILE A 705 -4.92 10.42 -21.09
CA ILE A 705 -3.55 9.90 -21.22
C ILE A 705 -2.68 11.01 -21.77
N ILE A 706 -1.65 11.41 -21.02
CA ILE A 706 -0.76 12.51 -21.41
C ILE A 706 0.67 11.99 -21.56
N ASN A 707 1.08 11.73 -22.80
CA ASN A 707 2.48 11.49 -23.13
C ASN A 707 3.13 12.81 -23.54
N TYR A 708 4.41 13.00 -23.23
CA TYR A 708 5.11 14.24 -23.54
C TYR A 708 5.12 14.50 -25.06
N GLU A 709 5.50 13.50 -25.85
CA GLU A 709 5.72 13.65 -27.29
C GLU A 709 4.47 14.09 -28.04
N THR A 710 3.30 13.54 -27.69
CA THR A 710 2.05 13.78 -28.42
C THR A 710 1.15 14.83 -27.78
N GLY A 711 1.21 14.96 -26.44
CA GLY A 711 0.35 15.86 -25.67
C GLY A 711 0.99 17.21 -25.33
N ILE A 712 2.31 17.26 -25.08
CA ILE A 712 2.97 18.47 -24.55
C ILE A 712 3.90 19.12 -25.58
N HIS A 713 4.78 18.34 -26.20
CA HIS A 713 5.77 18.85 -27.15
C HIS A 713 5.17 19.70 -28.30
N PRO A 714 4.03 19.31 -28.93
CA PRO A 714 3.47 20.08 -30.04
C PRO A 714 3.03 21.50 -29.67
N ILE A 715 2.77 21.77 -28.38
CA ILE A 715 2.37 23.10 -27.87
C ILE A 715 3.43 24.15 -28.23
N TRP A 716 4.71 23.79 -28.24
CA TRP A 716 5.80 24.74 -28.49
C TRP A 716 5.85 25.24 -29.93
N GLY A 717 5.34 24.44 -30.87
CA GLY A 717 5.28 24.74 -32.30
C GLY A 717 3.97 25.39 -32.78
N VAL A 718 2.97 25.56 -31.91
CA VAL A 718 1.69 26.21 -32.28
C VAL A 718 1.93 27.66 -32.73
N ASP A 719 1.34 28.04 -33.86
CA ASP A 719 1.43 29.38 -34.44
C ASP A 719 0.47 30.36 -33.74
N ARG A 720 1.00 31.37 -33.06
CA ARG A 720 0.24 32.30 -32.18
C ARG A 720 0.02 33.68 -32.82
N GLY A 721 0.23 33.79 -34.13
CA GLY A 721 0.22 35.03 -34.92
C GLY A 721 1.32 34.93 -35.98
N PRO A 722 1.28 35.67 -37.11
CA PRO A 722 2.03 35.31 -38.32
C PRO A 722 3.52 35.03 -38.06
N VAL A 723 3.86 33.73 -37.93
CA VAL A 723 5.20 33.20 -37.59
C VAL A 723 5.65 33.55 -36.16
N ASP A 724 4.81 33.32 -35.14
CA ASP A 724 5.12 33.50 -33.71
C ASP A 724 4.85 32.20 -32.92
N THR A 725 5.86 31.33 -32.84
CA THR A 725 5.85 30.11 -32.02
C THR A 725 6.73 30.30 -30.78
N CYS A 726 6.58 29.45 -29.76
CA CYS A 726 7.52 29.47 -28.62
C CYS A 726 8.96 29.18 -29.08
N ILE A 727 9.10 28.28 -30.06
CA ILE A 727 10.38 27.85 -30.63
C ILE A 727 11.15 29.02 -31.28
N ASN A 728 10.47 30.02 -31.86
CA ASN A 728 11.15 31.16 -32.50
C ASN A 728 12.05 31.96 -31.54
N CYS A 729 11.71 32.00 -30.25
CA CYS A 729 12.52 32.60 -29.19
C CYS A 729 13.39 31.57 -28.45
N HIS A 730 12.84 30.38 -28.23
CA HIS A 730 13.46 29.29 -27.50
C HIS A 730 14.09 28.25 -28.44
N THR A 731 15.14 28.68 -29.15
CA THR A 731 15.89 27.87 -30.12
C THR A 731 17.37 28.21 -30.06
N ASN A 732 18.22 27.21 -30.33
CA ASN A 732 19.66 27.38 -30.44
C ASN A 732 20.14 27.81 -31.84
N ALA A 733 19.25 27.98 -32.80
CA ALA A 733 19.58 28.44 -34.16
C ALA A 733 18.71 29.63 -34.60
N ASP A 734 19.32 30.61 -35.26
CA ASP A 734 18.60 31.72 -35.88
C ASP A 734 17.92 31.34 -37.21
N MET A 735 17.20 32.27 -37.84
CA MET A 735 16.51 32.01 -39.11
C MET A 735 17.44 31.66 -40.28
N ALA A 736 18.74 31.96 -40.18
CA ALA A 736 19.76 31.61 -41.17
C ALA A 736 20.47 30.28 -40.84
N GLY A 737 20.12 29.64 -39.71
CA GLY A 737 20.72 28.40 -39.22
C GLY A 737 22.04 28.61 -38.49
N ALA A 738 22.37 29.83 -38.08
CA ALA A 738 23.54 30.11 -37.25
C ALA A 738 23.22 29.92 -35.77
N ASP A 739 24.19 29.43 -34.99
CA ASP A 739 24.04 29.26 -33.55
C ASP A 739 23.67 30.58 -32.87
N ARG A 740 22.70 30.51 -31.95
CA ARG A 740 22.31 31.59 -31.05
C ARG A 740 22.11 31.03 -29.66
N ILE A 741 22.23 31.91 -28.66
CA ILE A 741 21.82 31.58 -27.29
C ILE A 741 20.28 31.56 -27.27
N PRO A 742 19.64 30.45 -26.84
CA PRO A 742 18.20 30.40 -26.65
C PRO A 742 17.75 31.40 -25.58
N ASP A 743 16.61 32.06 -25.78
CA ASP A 743 16.10 33.01 -24.79
C ASP A 743 15.89 32.30 -23.44
N ALA A 744 16.40 32.92 -22.37
CA ALA A 744 16.40 32.36 -21.01
C ALA A 744 17.15 31.01 -20.84
N GLN A 745 18.08 30.67 -21.76
CA GLN A 745 18.81 29.39 -21.75
C GLN A 745 17.85 28.20 -21.80
N LEU A 746 16.83 28.29 -22.66
CA LEU A 746 15.79 27.28 -22.81
C LEU A 746 15.58 26.98 -24.29
N ASP A 747 15.83 25.73 -24.69
CA ASP A 747 15.60 25.26 -26.05
C ASP A 747 14.33 24.38 -26.11
N LEU A 748 13.30 24.87 -26.81
CA LEU A 748 12.02 24.16 -26.98
C LEU A 748 11.89 23.50 -28.36
N THR A 749 12.97 23.48 -29.15
CA THR A 749 12.98 22.89 -30.49
C THR A 749 12.72 21.38 -30.49
N ASP A 750 12.21 20.90 -31.62
CA ASP A 750 12.10 19.48 -31.93
C ASP A 750 13.48 18.79 -31.95
N GLY A 751 13.43 17.46 -31.87
CA GLY A 751 14.58 16.61 -32.03
C GLY A 751 15.10 16.04 -30.71
N ILE A 752 16.01 15.08 -30.88
CA ILE A 752 16.56 14.28 -29.79
C ILE A 752 17.50 15.14 -28.94
N SER A 753 17.43 15.00 -27.62
CA SER A 753 18.36 15.63 -26.69
C SER A 753 19.77 15.03 -26.81
N ASP A 754 20.77 15.91 -26.78
CA ASP A 754 22.18 15.56 -26.63
C ASP A 754 22.52 15.01 -25.23
N GLN A 755 21.73 15.35 -24.20
CA GLN A 755 21.87 14.80 -22.85
C GLN A 755 21.29 13.39 -22.70
N ASN A 756 20.19 13.09 -23.40
CA ASN A 756 19.56 11.76 -23.40
C ASN A 756 18.86 11.49 -24.73
N ALA A 757 19.40 10.54 -25.50
CA ALA A 757 18.92 10.26 -26.84
C ALA A 757 17.48 9.67 -26.90
N ASN A 758 16.93 9.24 -25.76
CA ASN A 758 15.57 8.71 -25.65
C ASN A 758 14.51 9.79 -25.38
N HIS A 759 14.92 11.06 -25.24
CA HIS A 759 14.01 12.17 -24.96
C HIS A 759 14.15 13.26 -26.01
N PHE A 760 13.06 13.99 -26.24
CA PHE A 760 13.15 15.29 -26.91
C PHE A 760 13.95 16.28 -26.07
N LYS A 761 14.69 17.16 -26.77
CA LYS A 761 15.47 18.23 -26.13
C LYS A 761 14.60 19.08 -25.22
N SER A 762 13.45 19.54 -25.70
CA SER A 762 12.51 20.35 -24.92
C SER A 762 12.03 19.68 -23.63
N TYR A 763 11.96 18.34 -23.57
CA TYR A 763 11.61 17.63 -22.33
C TYR A 763 12.71 17.75 -21.28
N ARG A 764 13.96 17.57 -21.72
CA ARG A 764 15.16 17.67 -20.89
C ARG A 764 15.34 19.07 -20.33
N GLU A 765 15.22 20.05 -21.20
CA GLU A 765 15.29 21.48 -20.92
C GLU A 765 14.24 21.96 -19.91
N LEU A 766 13.03 21.41 -19.96
CA LEU A 766 11.94 21.82 -19.07
C LEU A 766 12.06 21.24 -17.65
N LEU A 767 12.60 20.03 -17.50
CA LEU A 767 12.49 19.25 -16.25
C LEU A 767 13.82 18.90 -15.59
N PHE A 768 14.95 19.01 -16.30
CA PHE A 768 16.26 18.60 -15.81
C PHE A 768 17.23 19.79 -15.80
N GLY A 769 18.27 19.68 -14.98
CA GLY A 769 19.33 20.69 -14.98
C GLY A 769 20.11 20.66 -16.28
N ASP A 770 20.49 21.84 -16.76
CA ASP A 770 21.38 22.04 -17.90
C ASP A 770 22.52 23.02 -17.54
N ASN A 771 23.34 23.43 -18.50
CA ASN A 771 24.37 24.44 -18.33
C ASN A 771 24.03 25.74 -19.07
N VAL A 772 24.42 26.88 -18.51
CA VAL A 772 24.32 28.16 -19.21
C VAL A 772 25.27 28.14 -20.42
N GLN A 773 24.77 28.54 -21.58
CA GLN A 773 25.51 28.57 -22.84
C GLN A 773 25.86 30.01 -23.26
N GLU A 774 26.99 30.14 -23.96
CA GLU A 774 27.45 31.35 -24.61
C GLU A 774 27.96 31.08 -26.03
N LEU A 775 28.13 32.12 -26.84
CA LEU A 775 28.76 32.00 -28.16
C LEU A 775 30.28 32.20 -28.02
N ASP A 776 31.05 31.23 -28.48
CA ASP A 776 32.51 31.34 -28.54
C ASP A 776 32.97 32.41 -29.56
N ALA A 777 34.29 32.66 -29.62
CA ALA A 777 34.86 33.64 -30.55
C ALA A 777 34.65 33.29 -32.04
N MET A 778 34.27 32.04 -32.34
CA MET A 778 33.98 31.52 -33.68
C MET A 778 32.47 31.52 -33.97
N GLY A 779 31.63 31.88 -32.98
CA GLY A 779 30.18 31.91 -33.07
C GLY A 779 29.51 30.56 -32.86
N ASN A 780 30.20 29.57 -32.27
CA ASN A 780 29.58 28.30 -31.90
C ASN A 780 28.99 28.38 -30.49
N LEU A 781 27.88 27.68 -30.26
CA LEU A 781 27.29 27.55 -28.94
C LEU A 781 28.10 26.60 -28.05
N VAL A 782 28.56 27.07 -26.89
CA VAL A 782 29.35 26.30 -25.92
C VAL A 782 28.89 26.57 -24.49
N ASP A 783 29.13 25.63 -23.59
CA ASP A 783 28.89 25.84 -22.16
C ASP A 783 29.76 26.98 -21.62
N THR A 784 29.14 27.89 -20.87
CA THR A 784 29.82 28.98 -20.18
C THR A 784 30.64 28.40 -19.03
N LEU A 785 31.95 28.67 -19.06
CA LEU A 785 32.89 28.21 -18.05
C LEU A 785 33.29 29.34 -17.10
N VAL A 786 33.22 29.08 -15.80
CA VAL A 786 33.72 29.97 -14.73
C VAL A 786 34.80 29.27 -13.92
N GLN A 787 35.72 30.05 -13.35
CA GLN A 787 36.74 29.50 -12.48
C GLN A 787 36.10 29.02 -11.18
N ALA A 788 36.30 27.74 -10.84
CA ALA A 788 35.81 27.14 -9.61
C ALA A 788 36.43 27.82 -8.38
N THR A 789 35.68 27.86 -7.28
CA THR A 789 36.15 28.42 -6.00
C THR A 789 36.09 27.39 -4.88
N ASP A 790 36.98 27.52 -3.89
CA ASP A 790 36.88 26.78 -2.64
C ASP A 790 35.67 27.27 -1.79
N GLY A 791 35.44 26.63 -0.63
CA GLY A 791 34.37 27.03 0.30
C GLY A 791 34.53 28.44 0.91
N ASN A 792 35.65 29.11 0.69
CA ASN A 792 35.90 30.50 1.09
C ASN A 792 35.81 31.48 -0.09
N GLY A 793 35.45 31.00 -1.29
CA GLY A 793 35.38 31.81 -2.50
C GLY A 793 36.74 32.08 -3.17
N ASN A 794 37.82 31.39 -2.78
CA ASN A 794 39.12 31.55 -3.42
C ASN A 794 39.17 30.76 -4.73
N PRO A 795 39.71 31.33 -5.83
CA PRO A 795 39.81 30.63 -7.10
C PRO A 795 40.71 29.39 -7.03
N LEU A 796 40.26 28.29 -7.63
CA LEU A 796 40.96 27.01 -7.68
C LEU A 796 41.84 26.92 -8.94
N PHE A 797 42.98 26.26 -8.80
CA PHE A 797 43.95 26.01 -9.86
C PHE A 797 44.34 24.53 -9.87
N LEU A 798 44.70 24.00 -11.04
CA LEU A 798 45.16 22.62 -11.16
C LEU A 798 46.43 22.41 -10.33
N LEU A 799 46.49 21.33 -9.57
CA LEU A 799 47.62 20.98 -8.71
C LEU A 799 48.33 19.72 -9.22
N ASP A 800 49.65 19.65 -9.06
CA ASP A 800 50.44 18.45 -9.27
C ASP A 800 50.28 17.46 -8.10
N GLN A 801 50.89 16.27 -8.24
CA GLN A 801 50.87 15.23 -7.20
C GLN A 801 51.48 15.64 -5.85
N ASN A 802 52.20 16.75 -5.79
CA ASN A 802 52.82 17.31 -4.58
C ASN A 802 52.05 18.52 -4.04
N GLY A 803 50.90 18.88 -4.64
CA GLY A 803 50.07 20.01 -4.24
C GLY A 803 50.53 21.38 -4.76
N ASN A 804 51.46 21.43 -5.72
CA ASN A 804 51.89 22.70 -6.33
C ASN A 804 51.03 23.02 -7.56
N GLN A 805 50.80 24.31 -7.84
CA GLN A 805 50.05 24.74 -9.01
C GLN A 805 50.76 24.34 -10.31
N ILE A 806 50.00 23.74 -11.24
CA ILE A 806 50.43 23.50 -12.61
C ILE A 806 50.35 24.84 -13.36
N LEU A 807 51.44 25.20 -14.04
CA LEU A 807 51.56 26.45 -14.77
C LEU A 807 51.40 26.24 -16.28
N ASP A 808 50.80 27.19 -16.98
CA ASP A 808 50.70 27.23 -18.43
C ASP A 808 52.05 27.58 -19.09
N VAL A 809 52.06 27.65 -20.43
CA VAL A 809 53.25 27.99 -21.23
C VAL A 809 53.84 29.38 -20.96
N ASN A 810 53.07 30.26 -20.29
CA ASN A 810 53.47 31.61 -19.91
C ASN A 810 53.86 31.70 -18.43
N GLY A 811 53.81 30.59 -17.68
CA GLY A 811 54.13 30.54 -16.25
C GLY A 811 52.98 30.96 -15.33
N ASN A 812 51.74 31.05 -15.83
CA ASN A 812 50.57 31.37 -15.01
C ASN A 812 49.89 30.09 -14.50
N PRO A 813 49.37 30.05 -13.26
CA PRO A 813 48.58 28.93 -12.76
C PRO A 813 47.36 28.64 -13.65
N ILE A 814 47.12 27.36 -13.97
CA ILE A 814 45.99 26.94 -14.80
C ILE A 814 44.72 26.87 -13.95
N PRO A 815 43.67 27.66 -14.24
CA PRO A 815 42.43 27.66 -13.46
C PRO A 815 41.66 26.35 -13.61
N VAL A 816 41.00 25.91 -12.54
CA VAL A 816 39.97 24.86 -12.63
C VAL A 816 38.69 25.51 -13.14
N MET A 817 38.23 25.11 -14.33
CA MET A 817 37.01 25.63 -14.93
C MET A 817 35.84 24.67 -14.68
N VAL A 818 34.68 25.22 -14.36
CA VAL A 818 33.42 24.48 -14.18
C VAL A 818 32.29 25.17 -14.94
N THR A 819 31.26 24.41 -15.30
CA THR A 819 30.07 24.96 -15.96
C THR A 819 29.19 25.72 -14.96
N ILE A 820 28.41 26.69 -15.46
CA ILE A 820 27.37 27.35 -14.66
C ILE A 820 26.07 26.56 -14.83
N PRO A 821 25.46 26.04 -13.75
CA PRO A 821 24.20 25.31 -13.87
C PRO A 821 23.03 26.23 -14.21
N ALA A 822 22.19 25.82 -15.15
CA ALA A 822 20.88 26.36 -15.45
C ALA A 822 19.82 25.47 -14.79
N SER A 823 18.97 26.07 -13.95
CA SER A 823 17.85 25.34 -13.34
C SER A 823 16.74 25.11 -14.37
N PRO A 824 15.98 23.99 -14.28
CA PRO A 824 14.80 23.79 -15.10
C PRO A 824 13.68 24.80 -14.74
N PRO A 825 12.81 25.18 -15.68
CA PRO A 825 11.64 26.02 -15.43
C PRO A 825 10.44 25.28 -14.82
N MET A 826 10.36 23.96 -14.95
CA MET A 826 9.28 23.12 -14.42
C MET A 826 9.79 22.06 -13.43
N SER A 827 8.86 21.46 -12.69
CA SER A 827 9.12 20.38 -11.74
C SER A 827 8.07 19.30 -11.82
N ALA A 828 8.51 18.04 -11.84
CA ALA A 828 7.67 16.84 -11.73
C ALA A 828 6.95 16.69 -10.37
N ALA A 829 7.25 17.57 -9.40
CA ALA A 829 6.50 17.65 -8.16
C ALA A 829 5.06 18.18 -8.40
N GLY A 830 4.83 18.98 -9.44
CA GLY A 830 3.51 19.48 -9.81
C GLY A 830 3.51 20.90 -10.37
N ALA A 831 2.34 21.35 -10.81
CA ALA A 831 2.16 22.65 -11.44
C ALA A 831 2.46 23.82 -10.47
N LEU A 832 2.02 23.73 -9.20
CA LEU A 832 2.34 24.74 -8.18
C LEU A 832 3.82 24.77 -7.79
N SER A 833 4.53 23.67 -7.98
CA SER A 833 5.99 23.60 -7.81
C SER A 833 6.76 24.15 -9.02
N SER A 834 6.05 24.66 -10.04
CA SER A 834 6.62 25.21 -11.26
C SER A 834 6.35 26.73 -11.44
N PRO A 835 6.53 27.59 -10.42
CA PRO A 835 6.16 29.01 -10.50
C PRO A 835 6.97 29.78 -11.54
N ARG A 836 8.22 29.36 -11.84
CA ARG A 836 9.04 29.98 -12.88
C ARG A 836 8.40 29.86 -14.27
N PHE A 837 7.73 28.73 -14.55
CA PHE A 837 6.97 28.55 -15.77
C PHE A 837 5.59 29.23 -15.71
N PHE A 838 4.76 28.96 -14.70
CA PHE A 838 3.38 29.47 -14.72
C PHE A 838 3.26 30.99 -14.53
N ASN A 839 4.17 31.63 -13.76
CA ASN A 839 4.06 33.06 -13.47
C ASN A 839 4.28 33.95 -14.71
N ILE A 840 5.00 33.49 -15.73
CA ILE A 840 5.20 34.28 -16.95
C ILE A 840 3.95 34.31 -17.84
N PHE A 841 3.07 33.32 -17.73
CA PHE A 841 1.79 33.26 -18.46
C PHE A 841 0.62 33.88 -17.68
N ALA A 842 0.78 34.09 -16.38
CA ALA A 842 -0.20 34.78 -15.55
C ALA A 842 -0.40 36.24 -16.02
N PRO A 843 -1.55 36.88 -15.69
CA PRO A 843 -1.78 38.28 -16.02
C PRO A 843 -0.64 39.21 -15.57
N GLY A 844 -0.09 39.98 -16.51
CA GLY A 844 1.06 40.86 -16.27
C GLY A 844 2.44 40.21 -16.42
N GLY A 845 2.50 38.90 -16.64
CA GLY A 845 3.73 38.19 -17.01
C GLY A 845 4.18 38.50 -18.45
N THR A 846 5.45 38.19 -18.75
CA THR A 846 6.06 38.46 -20.07
C THR A 846 5.42 37.67 -21.22
N HIS A 847 4.75 36.57 -20.91
CA HIS A 847 4.08 35.66 -21.85
C HIS A 847 2.57 35.61 -21.64
N ALA A 848 1.98 36.59 -20.92
CA ALA A 848 0.55 36.63 -20.65
C ALA A 848 -0.28 36.49 -21.94
N GLY A 849 -1.18 35.50 -21.98
CA GLY A 849 -2.05 35.22 -23.12
C GLY A 849 -1.38 34.49 -24.30
N ARG A 850 -0.11 34.06 -24.20
CA ARG A 850 0.55 33.25 -25.23
C ARG A 850 0.11 31.79 -25.22
N LEU A 851 -0.20 31.23 -24.06
CA LEU A 851 -0.83 29.92 -23.94
C LEU A 851 -2.31 30.08 -23.61
N THR A 852 -3.14 29.27 -24.26
CA THR A 852 -4.57 29.13 -23.95
C THR A 852 -4.76 28.49 -22.58
N THR A 853 -5.95 28.65 -22.01
CA THR A 853 -6.32 27.96 -20.76
C THR A 853 -6.33 26.44 -20.91
N ALA A 854 -6.68 25.91 -22.09
CA ALA A 854 -6.63 24.48 -22.39
C ALA A 854 -5.18 23.94 -22.41
N GLU A 855 -4.24 24.66 -23.04
CA GLU A 855 -2.81 24.30 -23.02
C GLU A 855 -2.24 24.37 -21.59
N LEU A 856 -2.57 25.41 -20.82
CA LEU A 856 -2.12 25.55 -19.43
C LEU A 856 -2.68 24.45 -18.52
N LYS A 857 -3.97 24.06 -18.70
CA LYS A 857 -4.58 22.91 -18.03
C LYS A 857 -3.82 21.63 -18.35
N LEU A 858 -3.55 21.36 -19.63
CA LEU A 858 -2.86 20.14 -20.08
C LEU A 858 -1.45 20.02 -19.48
N ILE A 859 -0.70 21.12 -19.46
CA ILE A 859 0.63 21.16 -18.83
C ILE A 859 0.52 20.95 -17.31
N ALA A 860 -0.46 21.57 -16.65
CA ALA A 860 -0.65 21.40 -15.21
C ALA A 860 -0.99 19.94 -14.84
N GLU A 861 -1.88 19.31 -15.60
CA GLU A 861 -2.24 17.90 -15.46
C GLU A 861 -1.02 16.99 -15.54
N TRP A 862 -0.23 17.15 -16.60
CA TRP A 862 0.97 16.37 -16.83
C TRP A 862 1.99 16.52 -15.70
N LEU A 863 2.25 17.75 -15.24
CA LEU A 863 3.17 17.98 -14.12
C LEU A 863 2.66 17.37 -12.82
N ASP A 864 1.37 17.51 -12.51
CA ASP A 864 0.77 17.02 -11.26
C ASP A 864 0.83 15.49 -11.12
N ILE A 865 0.74 14.76 -12.25
CA ILE A 865 0.82 13.30 -12.29
C ILE A 865 2.25 12.77 -12.47
N GLY A 866 3.28 13.64 -12.44
CA GLY A 866 4.69 13.21 -12.42
C GLY A 866 5.55 13.65 -13.59
N ALA A 867 4.98 14.38 -14.54
CA ALA A 867 5.65 14.80 -15.76
C ALA A 867 6.27 13.61 -16.53
N GLN A 868 5.61 12.45 -16.54
CA GLN A 868 6.12 11.26 -17.21
C GLN A 868 6.26 11.52 -18.72
N TYR A 869 7.26 10.90 -19.34
CA TYR A 869 7.50 10.92 -20.77
C TYR A 869 6.41 10.12 -21.50
N TYR A 870 6.10 8.93 -20.99
CA TYR A 870 4.91 8.14 -21.34
C TYR A 870 4.10 7.83 -20.09
N ASN A 871 2.77 7.97 -20.18
CA ASN A 871 1.82 7.52 -19.17
C ASN A 871 1.04 6.26 -19.60
N ASN A 872 1.27 5.76 -20.81
CA ASN A 872 0.76 4.49 -21.27
C ASN A 872 1.94 3.65 -21.78
N PRO A 873 2.21 2.47 -21.20
CA PRO A 873 3.37 1.65 -21.58
C PRO A 873 3.29 1.18 -23.03
N PHE A 874 2.09 1.05 -23.60
CA PHE A 874 1.89 0.58 -24.97
C PHE A 874 2.03 1.68 -26.04
N ASP A 875 2.24 2.94 -25.63
CA ASP A 875 2.60 4.03 -26.54
C ASP A 875 4.11 4.17 -26.71
N VAL A 876 4.90 3.42 -25.92
CA VAL A 876 6.36 3.38 -26.02
C VAL A 876 6.76 2.69 -27.33
N PRO A 877 7.63 3.31 -28.16
CA PRO A 877 8.16 2.65 -29.35
C PRO A 877 8.94 1.38 -29.01
N PRO A 878 8.82 0.31 -29.83
CA PRO A 878 9.43 -1.00 -29.57
C PRO A 878 10.96 -1.04 -29.69
#